data_AF-A0A819MNM9-F1
#
_entry.id   AF-A0A819MNM9-F1
#
_cell.length_a   1.000
_cell.length_b   1.000
_cell.length_c   1.000
_cell.angle_alpha   90.00
_cell.angle_beta   90.00
_cell.angle_gamma   90.00
#
_symmetry.space_group_name_H-M   'P 1'
#
loop_
_entity.id
_entity.type
_entity.pdbx_description
1 polymer ?
#
loop_
_entity_poly.entity_id
_entity_poly.type
_entity_poly.pdbx_seq_one_letter_code
_entity_poly.pdbx_strand_id
1 'polypeptide(L)'
;MLRAVNQNNASTQFVPLKSINIHGKIRLFAADVTITQVFRNDEPTPIEAVYCFPIEEQAAIYGFVAQIDERNIVAELKEKKEAQQDYTQALQRGHGAYLMEQDEKSQDNFIINVGALPPSKECTITISYVTELELVQGSTIRFVVPTTIAPRYNPDKHGIASPAGTTTKYVQTSPYTIEFCCQVENLGGSQIARINSPSHPIEIDLAQRDSYTVKLAQNNTHLDRDILISIELAKKHDNLIATIESGAVMATFMPTEDDCQRVTKFGHQTNEFIFVVDCSGSMKDESKIELARQAILLFLKSLPMNCHFNIIRFGSDYAALFKDISVIYNEENARKAETLIKTMQANLGGTELLEPLKWLEKNSPTQGRSRQIFLLTDGEISNVTDVLDLCRSMASSSRIFSFGLGHSPSRSLVKGLARATNGRFVFIPPNTTVDVHVGEQLRKALQQCITNVKVTWNLGTTGIETAPTQLPPVYAQDRLIVYGLFDNQSNAFDHNSSVELKVDQQQLSVAKINRIPSISEDGMIARLAAKALILELQHAKRKTIGSQQSRFQTLVDEPNNATILDVKENEKKRIIELSLKHKILSPHTAFIGIEKRTDGYNTDMVLREVPIQISADDQILTSSPQMRINTARYFPSSNISYTRSIDVGYRGGRGGSFICNRKMNDLSSSPLGLSFMMQQQPQQMSVMFQQSRMSPIFSSQSNTSSLIKSCRRMRSRSRSHSPPQCDEMYNQRTRKQSSHAKISSETLEWPTNNQDIVRHLIDIQDFNGLWHLDAESIRHLTSKLLADFESIHTDVSVLTSAIVLILLETRFGEFASMWYGVAQKARTIIIEKLGKDPKNLDTLLESIRKKL
;
A
#
# COMPACT_ATOMS: atom_id res chain seq x y z
N MET A 1 39.10 -4.75 -4.03
CA MET A 1 40.47 -4.38 -3.58
C MET A 1 40.91 -3.21 -4.45
N LEU A 2 41.24 -1.99 -4.01
CA LEU A 2 41.56 -1.41 -2.71
C LEU A 2 40.69 -0.15 -2.47
N ARG A 3 40.00 -0.04 -1.33
CA ARG A 3 39.52 1.23 -0.76
C ARG A 3 40.13 1.33 0.63
N ALA A 4 41.37 1.77 0.69
CA ALA A 4 42.05 2.14 1.93
C ALA A 4 42.32 3.65 1.86
N VAL A 5 41.27 4.44 2.02
CA VAL A 5 41.42 5.85 2.39
C VAL A 5 41.45 5.87 3.91
N ASN A 6 42.53 6.41 4.47
CA ASN A 6 42.84 6.45 5.90
C ASN A 6 41.61 6.83 6.74
N GLN A 7 41.09 5.87 7.54
CA GLN A 7 40.04 6.09 8.53
C GLN A 7 40.56 6.72 9.84
N ASN A 8 41.83 7.14 9.90
CA ASN A 8 42.47 7.64 11.11
C ASN A 8 42.63 9.16 11.07
N ASN A 9 41.52 9.91 11.23
CA ASN A 9 41.49 11.22 11.89
C ASN A 9 40.04 11.75 11.97
N ALA A 10 39.35 11.44 13.07
CA ALA A 10 38.03 11.96 13.38
C ALA A 10 38.13 13.41 13.90
N SER A 11 38.10 14.38 12.97
CA SER A 11 37.53 15.70 13.26
C SER A 11 36.17 15.78 12.55
N THR A 12 35.15 16.24 13.27
CA THR A 12 33.74 16.29 12.83
C THR A 12 33.50 17.44 11.86
N GLN A 13 33.92 17.28 10.61
CA GLN A 13 33.67 18.25 9.54
C GLN A 13 32.80 17.60 8.45
N PHE A 14 31.77 18.33 8.01
CA PHE A 14 30.83 17.94 6.96
C PHE A 14 30.79 19.04 5.89
N VAL A 15 30.42 18.69 4.66
CA VAL A 15 30.26 19.70 3.60
C VAL A 15 28.88 20.35 3.73
N PRO A 16 28.79 21.65 4.03
CA PRO A 16 27.50 22.30 4.15
C PRO A 16 26.88 22.46 2.76
N LEU A 17 25.67 21.93 2.60
CA LEU A 17 24.74 22.41 1.57
C LEU A 17 24.35 23.84 1.93
N LYS A 18 24.35 24.76 0.97
CA LYS A 18 24.11 26.20 1.18
C LYS A 18 22.72 26.63 0.74
N SER A 19 22.25 26.08 -0.38
CA SER A 19 20.91 26.37 -0.91
C SER A 19 20.40 25.22 -1.78
N ILE A 20 19.07 25.14 -1.89
CA ILE A 20 18.37 24.28 -2.84
C ILE A 20 17.37 25.12 -3.61
N ASN A 21 17.38 25.01 -4.93
CA ASN A 21 16.36 25.57 -5.80
C ASN A 21 15.67 24.42 -6.56
N ILE A 22 14.35 24.38 -6.52
CA ILE A 22 13.52 23.38 -7.19
C ILE A 22 12.65 24.10 -8.21
N HIS A 23 12.85 23.76 -9.48
CA HIS A 23 11.99 24.21 -10.57
C HIS A 23 11.19 23.03 -11.13
N GLY A 24 9.87 23.10 -11.05
CA GLY A 24 8.97 22.09 -11.60
C GLY A 24 8.16 22.62 -12.77
N LYS A 25 7.84 21.76 -13.74
CA LYS A 25 6.88 22.04 -14.80
C LYS A 25 5.92 20.88 -14.95
N ILE A 26 4.66 21.10 -14.56
CA ILE A 26 3.58 20.13 -14.59
C ILE A 26 2.81 20.27 -15.90
N ARG A 27 2.72 19.16 -16.64
CA ARG A 27 1.98 19.05 -17.90
C ARG A 27 1.29 17.70 -17.93
N LEU A 28 0.00 17.67 -18.26
CA LEU A 28 -0.81 16.44 -18.17
C LEU A 28 -0.73 15.83 -16.75
N PHE A 29 -0.42 14.54 -16.67
CA PHE A 29 -0.22 13.80 -15.42
C PHE A 29 1.26 13.53 -15.17
N ALA A 30 2.14 14.42 -15.62
CA ALA A 30 3.58 14.32 -15.45
C ALA A 30 4.18 15.65 -14.98
N ALA A 31 5.32 15.56 -14.30
CA ALA A 31 6.14 16.70 -13.93
C ALA A 31 7.57 16.51 -14.46
N ASP A 32 8.11 17.57 -15.04
CA ASP A 32 9.54 17.73 -15.29
C ASP A 32 10.14 18.59 -14.17
N VAL A 33 11.13 18.07 -13.47
CA VAL A 33 11.67 18.68 -12.26
C VAL A 33 13.17 18.83 -12.40
N THR A 34 13.65 20.03 -12.11
CA THR A 34 15.07 20.35 -11.98
C THR A 34 15.36 20.78 -10.56
N ILE A 35 16.34 20.13 -9.94
CA ILE A 35 16.82 20.43 -8.60
C ILE A 35 18.26 20.91 -8.69
N THR A 36 18.52 22.09 -8.14
CA THR A 36 19.85 22.71 -8.10
C THR A 36 20.29 22.83 -6.65
N GLN A 37 21.46 22.28 -6.33
CA GLN A 37 22.02 22.21 -4.98
C GLN A 37 23.40 22.83 -4.96
N VAL A 38 23.65 23.76 -4.04
CA VAL A 38 24.93 24.45 -3.93
C VAL A 38 25.70 23.96 -2.71
N PHE A 39 26.90 23.42 -2.95
CA PHE A 39 27.82 22.95 -1.92
C PHE A 39 29.07 23.82 -1.90
N ARG A 40 29.70 23.96 -0.74
CA ARG A 40 30.98 24.65 -0.61
C ARG A 40 31.97 23.85 0.21
N ASN A 41 33.19 23.71 -0.31
CA ASN A 41 34.30 23.21 0.48
C ASN A 41 34.93 24.38 1.25
N ASP A 42 34.66 24.45 2.56
CA ASP A 42 35.24 25.47 3.44
C ASP A 42 36.60 25.02 4.04
N GLU A 43 37.11 23.84 3.68
CA GLU A 43 38.39 23.30 4.16
C GLU A 43 39.59 23.78 3.33
N PRO A 44 40.80 23.81 3.92
CA PRO A 44 42.03 24.17 3.19
C PRO A 44 42.53 23.06 2.27
N THR A 45 41.94 21.86 2.32
CA THR A 45 42.30 20.69 1.53
C THR A 45 41.19 20.31 0.55
N PRO A 46 41.52 19.69 -0.60
CA PRO A 46 40.50 19.16 -1.49
C PRO A 46 39.70 18.05 -0.80
N ILE A 47 38.42 17.91 -1.17
CA ILE A 47 37.54 16.89 -0.58
C ILE A 47 36.82 16.06 -1.64
N GLU A 48 36.45 14.84 -1.28
CA GLU A 48 35.45 14.04 -1.98
C GLU A 48 34.16 14.13 -1.19
N ALA A 49 33.15 14.81 -1.72
CA ALA A 49 31.86 14.93 -1.06
C ALA A 49 30.92 13.82 -1.54
N VAL A 50 30.34 13.07 -0.62
CA VAL A 50 29.35 12.03 -0.91
C VAL A 50 28.03 12.38 -0.25
N TYR A 51 26.95 12.29 -1.02
CA TYR A 51 25.62 12.50 -0.49
C TYR A 51 24.57 11.67 -1.21
N CYS A 52 23.45 11.47 -0.52
CA CYS A 52 22.31 10.73 -1.03
C CYS A 52 21.13 11.68 -1.22
N PHE A 53 20.38 11.50 -2.29
CA PHE A 53 19.15 12.26 -2.55
C PHE A 53 17.99 11.30 -2.87
N PRO A 54 16.81 11.46 -2.23
CA PRO A 54 15.67 10.59 -2.47
C PRO A 54 14.90 11.06 -3.71
N ILE A 55 14.64 10.15 -4.64
CA ILE A 55 13.74 10.39 -5.77
C ILE A 55 12.81 9.19 -5.88
N GLU A 56 11.54 9.43 -6.21
CA GLU A 56 10.57 8.34 -6.35
C GLU A 56 11.03 7.31 -7.40
N GLU A 57 10.81 6.02 -7.12
CA GLU A 57 11.24 4.91 -7.99
C GLU A 57 10.74 5.07 -9.44
N GLN A 58 9.54 5.61 -9.63
CA GLN A 58 8.88 5.85 -10.91
C GLN A 58 9.45 7.02 -11.71
N ALA A 59 10.31 7.84 -11.11
CA ALA A 59 10.95 8.95 -11.80
C ALA A 59 12.07 8.46 -12.74
N ALA A 60 12.20 9.15 -13.88
CA ALA A 60 13.25 8.94 -14.85
C ALA A 60 14.24 10.12 -14.81
N ILE A 61 15.38 9.91 -14.16
CA ILE A 61 16.46 10.90 -14.07
C ILE A 61 17.20 10.93 -15.39
N TYR A 62 17.26 12.09 -16.03
CA TYR A 62 17.77 12.23 -17.40
C TYR A 62 18.89 13.27 -17.56
N GLY A 63 19.14 14.06 -16.52
CA GLY A 63 20.18 15.09 -16.54
C GLY A 63 20.95 15.14 -15.22
N PHE A 64 22.27 15.25 -15.33
CA PHE A 64 23.19 15.49 -14.23
C PHE A 64 24.28 16.45 -14.70
N VAL A 65 24.37 17.62 -14.07
CA VAL A 65 25.34 18.66 -14.39
C VAL A 65 26.02 19.12 -13.12
N ALA A 66 27.35 19.16 -13.14
CA ALA A 66 28.14 19.79 -12.09
C ALA A 66 28.71 21.10 -12.62
N GLN A 67 28.55 22.19 -11.87
CA GLN A 67 29.15 23.47 -12.17
C GLN A 67 30.16 23.82 -11.08
N ILE A 68 31.40 24.09 -11.47
CA ILE A 68 32.45 24.63 -10.60
C ILE A 68 32.99 25.89 -11.25
N ASP A 69 32.99 26.99 -10.49
CA ASP A 69 33.27 28.33 -11.00
C ASP A 69 32.32 28.64 -12.20
N GLU A 70 32.88 29.00 -13.36
CA GLU A 70 32.13 29.28 -14.59
C GLU A 70 32.00 28.07 -15.53
N ARG A 71 32.52 26.89 -15.12
CA ARG A 71 32.58 25.71 -15.98
C ARG A 71 31.42 24.77 -15.69
N ASN A 72 30.65 24.45 -16.74
CA ASN A 72 29.59 23.45 -16.70
C ASN A 72 30.11 22.10 -17.20
N ILE A 73 30.10 21.11 -16.34
CA ILE A 73 30.44 19.72 -16.63
C ILE A 73 29.14 18.94 -16.80
N VAL A 74 28.72 18.77 -18.05
CA VAL A 74 27.57 17.93 -18.41
C VAL A 74 28.01 16.48 -18.34
N ALA A 75 27.38 15.69 -17.47
CA ALA A 75 27.74 14.29 -17.30
C ALA A 75 27.17 13.42 -18.43
N GLU A 76 27.96 12.45 -18.86
CA GLU A 76 27.56 11.44 -19.84
C GLU A 76 26.98 10.22 -19.12
N LEU A 77 25.91 9.63 -19.65
CA LEU A 77 25.36 8.38 -19.15
C LEU A 77 26.11 7.19 -19.78
N LYS A 78 26.68 6.32 -18.94
CA LYS A 78 27.44 5.13 -19.37
C LYS A 78 27.01 3.88 -18.62
N GLU A 79 27.50 2.70 -19.01
CA GLU A 79 27.37 1.51 -18.16
C GLU A 79 28.03 1.79 -16.80
N LYS A 80 27.35 1.40 -15.71
CA LYS A 80 27.75 1.71 -14.33
C LYS A 80 29.22 1.38 -14.04
N LYS A 81 29.69 0.21 -14.50
CA LYS A 81 31.09 -0.22 -14.28
C LYS A 81 32.10 0.65 -15.03
N GLU A 82 31.78 1.05 -16.25
CA GLU A 82 32.62 1.94 -17.06
C GLU A 82 32.68 3.33 -16.39
N ALA A 83 31.53 3.89 -16.00
CA ALA A 83 31.47 5.17 -15.31
C ALA A 83 32.29 5.20 -13.99
N GLN A 84 32.22 4.11 -13.20
CA GLN A 84 33.02 3.97 -11.98
C GLN A 84 34.53 3.88 -12.24
N GLN A 85 34.93 3.21 -13.33
CA GLN A 85 36.32 3.14 -13.76
C GLN A 85 36.82 4.52 -14.22
N ASP A 86 36.04 5.21 -15.04
CA ASP A 86 36.32 6.57 -15.52
C ASP A 86 36.46 7.56 -14.36
N TYR A 87 35.56 7.49 -13.37
CA TYR A 87 35.63 8.28 -12.15
C TYR A 87 36.95 8.06 -11.40
N THR A 88 37.31 6.80 -11.16
CA THR A 88 38.54 6.45 -10.43
C THR A 88 39.79 6.89 -11.19
N GLN A 89 39.84 6.68 -12.50
CA GLN A 89 40.96 7.09 -13.34
C GLN A 89 41.11 8.62 -13.40
N ALA A 90 40.01 9.35 -13.49
CA ALA A 90 40.02 10.81 -13.47
C ALA A 90 40.64 11.34 -12.16
N LEU A 91 40.21 10.80 -11.01
CA LEU A 91 40.76 11.20 -9.71
C LEU A 91 42.25 10.87 -9.58
N GLN A 92 42.70 9.71 -10.06
CA GLN A 92 44.12 9.33 -10.07
C GLN A 92 44.98 10.26 -10.93
N ARG A 93 44.42 10.81 -12.01
CA ARG A 93 45.08 11.77 -12.90
C ARG A 93 45.02 13.22 -12.40
N GLY A 94 44.49 13.47 -11.20
CA GLY A 94 44.35 14.81 -10.62
C GLY A 94 43.15 15.60 -11.13
N HIS A 95 42.26 15.00 -11.92
CA HIS A 95 41.07 15.67 -12.45
C HIS A 95 39.94 15.73 -11.40
N GLY A 96 38.97 16.62 -11.63
CA GLY A 96 37.69 16.58 -10.94
C GLY A 96 36.76 15.55 -11.59
N ALA A 97 35.95 14.86 -10.81
CA ALA A 97 35.03 13.85 -11.32
C ALA A 97 33.71 13.87 -10.55
N TYR A 98 32.59 13.69 -11.25
CA TYR A 98 31.25 13.76 -10.67
C TYR A 98 30.48 12.52 -11.11
N LEU A 99 30.08 11.68 -10.16
CA LEU A 99 29.39 10.42 -10.43
C LEU A 99 28.02 10.43 -9.76
N MET A 100 26.98 10.07 -10.51
CA MET A 100 25.64 9.82 -9.98
C MET A 100 25.19 8.41 -10.36
N GLU A 101 24.79 7.63 -9.35
CA GLU A 101 24.33 6.25 -9.52
C GLU A 101 23.18 5.91 -8.56
N GLN A 102 22.39 4.90 -8.92
CA GLN A 102 21.38 4.34 -8.04
C GLN A 102 22.02 3.41 -7.00
N ASP A 103 21.55 3.47 -5.75
CA ASP A 103 21.97 2.53 -4.71
C ASP A 103 21.60 1.08 -5.08
N GLU A 104 22.49 0.14 -4.75
CA GLU A 104 22.28 -1.28 -5.01
C GLU A 104 21.30 -1.91 -4.03
N LYS A 105 21.13 -1.29 -2.86
CA LYS A 105 20.27 -1.79 -1.78
C LYS A 105 18.91 -1.10 -1.75
N SER A 106 18.73 -0.01 -2.49
CA SER A 106 17.55 0.85 -2.43
C SER A 106 17.15 1.37 -3.80
N GLN A 107 15.86 1.28 -4.13
CA GLN A 107 15.34 1.68 -5.46
C GLN A 107 15.03 3.17 -5.61
N ASP A 108 14.96 3.89 -4.49
CA ASP A 108 14.55 5.29 -4.32
C ASP A 108 15.69 6.19 -3.82
N ASN A 109 16.89 5.64 -3.59
CA ASN A 109 18.06 6.42 -3.16
C ASN A 109 19.09 6.50 -4.28
N PHE A 110 19.56 7.72 -4.53
CA PHE A 110 20.59 8.02 -5.51
C PHE A 110 21.81 8.58 -4.80
N ILE A 111 22.98 8.03 -5.13
CA ILE A 111 24.27 8.40 -4.55
C ILE A 111 24.97 9.33 -5.52
N ILE A 112 25.44 10.46 -5.02
CA ILE A 112 26.21 11.44 -5.78
C ILE A 112 27.58 11.59 -5.12
N ASN A 113 28.62 11.37 -5.92
CA ASN A 113 30.01 11.56 -5.53
C ASN A 113 30.58 12.77 -6.29
N VAL A 114 31.00 13.78 -5.54
CA VAL A 114 31.68 14.98 -6.04
C VAL A 114 33.16 14.84 -5.67
N GLY A 115 33.93 14.30 -6.60
CA GLY A 115 35.34 13.98 -6.42
C GLY A 115 36.24 15.18 -6.70
N ALA A 116 37.17 15.41 -5.77
CA ALA A 116 38.19 16.46 -5.82
C ALA A 116 37.62 17.89 -5.90
N LEU A 117 36.67 18.22 -5.02
CA LEU A 117 36.19 19.59 -4.83
C LEU A 117 37.31 20.45 -4.20
N PRO A 118 37.84 21.48 -4.89
CA PRO A 118 39.00 22.23 -4.39
C PRO A 118 38.69 23.05 -3.12
N PRO A 119 39.72 23.45 -2.35
CA PRO A 119 39.58 24.34 -1.19
C PRO A 119 38.87 25.65 -1.53
N SER A 120 37.98 26.11 -0.64
CA SER A 120 37.24 27.38 -0.75
C SER A 120 36.41 27.55 -2.04
N LYS A 121 36.07 26.45 -2.71
CA LYS A 121 35.27 26.45 -3.94
C LYS A 121 33.85 25.97 -3.72
N GLU A 122 32.95 26.53 -4.52
CA GLU A 122 31.56 26.11 -4.60
C GLU A 122 31.36 25.17 -5.79
N CYS A 123 30.47 24.19 -5.58
CA CYS A 123 30.03 23.26 -6.61
C CYS A 123 28.51 23.27 -6.62
N THR A 124 27.93 23.57 -7.77
CA THR A 124 26.50 23.52 -8.00
C THR A 124 26.16 22.24 -8.74
N ILE A 125 25.34 21.39 -8.13
CA ILE A 125 24.85 20.16 -8.74
C ILE A 125 23.43 20.39 -9.22
N THR A 126 23.17 20.11 -10.50
CA THR A 126 21.84 20.16 -11.10
C THR A 126 21.41 18.76 -11.54
N ILE A 127 20.24 18.34 -11.06
CA ILE A 127 19.62 17.05 -11.36
C ILE A 127 18.30 17.32 -12.06
N SER A 128 18.07 16.67 -13.21
CA SER A 128 16.80 16.77 -13.95
C SER A 128 16.14 15.42 -14.07
N TYR A 129 14.85 15.34 -13.74
CA TYR A 129 14.06 14.11 -13.82
C TYR A 129 12.61 14.38 -14.23
N VAL A 130 11.99 13.39 -14.85
CA VAL A 130 10.55 13.39 -15.12
C VAL A 130 9.84 12.36 -14.25
N THR A 131 8.62 12.63 -13.80
CA THR A 131 7.84 11.69 -12.97
C THR A 131 6.36 11.74 -13.30
N GLU A 132 5.67 10.62 -13.10
CA GLU A 132 4.20 10.53 -13.14
C GLU A 132 3.59 11.12 -11.87
N LEU A 133 2.43 11.79 -11.99
CA LEU A 133 1.69 12.43 -10.89
C LEU A 133 0.40 11.70 -10.59
N GLU A 134 0.16 11.28 -9.34
CA GLU A 134 -1.05 10.55 -8.95
C GLU A 134 -2.34 11.39 -9.13
N LEU A 135 -3.43 10.76 -9.58
CA LEU A 135 -4.79 11.32 -9.50
C LEU A 135 -5.51 10.75 -8.28
N VAL A 136 -5.82 11.63 -7.35
CA VAL A 136 -6.45 11.31 -6.07
C VAL A 136 -7.92 11.63 -6.15
N GLN A 137 -8.77 10.68 -5.72
CA GLN A 137 -10.22 10.84 -5.70
C GLN A 137 -10.83 11.29 -7.06
N GLY A 138 -10.19 10.91 -8.18
CA GLY A 138 -10.65 11.20 -9.53
C GLY A 138 -10.63 12.66 -9.97
N SER A 139 -10.09 13.58 -9.16
CA SER A 139 -10.14 15.03 -9.48
C SER A 139 -8.96 15.86 -8.96
N THR A 140 -8.10 15.33 -8.11
CA THR A 140 -6.96 16.07 -7.56
C THR A 140 -5.66 15.46 -8.03
N ILE A 141 -4.87 16.18 -8.82
CA ILE A 141 -3.50 15.78 -9.17
C ILE A 141 -2.60 16.11 -7.98
N ARG A 142 -1.79 15.15 -7.55
CA ARG A 142 -0.84 15.33 -6.45
C ARG A 142 0.59 15.30 -6.98
N PHE A 143 1.31 16.41 -6.77
CA PHE A 143 2.74 16.50 -6.99
C PHE A 143 3.47 16.49 -5.66
N VAL A 144 4.44 15.58 -5.53
CA VAL A 144 5.25 15.40 -4.34
C VAL A 144 6.71 15.60 -4.73
N VAL A 145 7.41 16.48 -4.02
CA VAL A 145 8.87 16.55 -4.06
C VAL A 145 9.39 16.04 -2.72
N PRO A 146 10.02 14.83 -2.71
CA PRO A 146 10.67 14.33 -1.51
C PRO A 146 11.80 15.26 -1.09
N THR A 147 11.73 15.76 0.13
CA THR A 147 12.75 16.69 0.68
C THR A 147 13.56 16.06 1.80
N THR A 148 13.12 14.89 2.28
CA THR A 148 13.70 14.20 3.43
C THR A 148 14.00 12.74 3.07
N ILE A 149 15.14 12.23 3.52
CA ILE A 149 15.38 10.77 3.47
C ILE A 149 14.89 10.22 4.79
N ALA A 150 13.78 9.48 4.75
CA ALA A 150 13.31 8.76 5.92
C ALA A 150 14.41 7.79 6.39
N PRO A 151 14.83 7.86 7.66
CA PRO A 151 15.66 6.86 8.31
C PRO A 151 15.22 5.42 8.00
N ARG A 152 16.10 4.61 7.40
CA ARG A 152 15.85 3.17 7.30
C ARG A 152 16.35 2.46 8.54
N TYR A 153 15.42 1.88 9.29
CA TYR A 153 15.73 1.04 10.43
C TYR A 153 16.51 -0.20 9.96
N ASN A 154 17.72 -0.37 10.50
CA ASN A 154 18.55 -1.55 10.26
C ASN A 154 18.73 -2.31 11.59
N PRO A 155 18.00 -3.41 11.81
CA PRO A 155 18.04 -4.14 13.08
C PRO A 155 19.43 -4.74 13.37
N ASP A 156 20.21 -5.09 12.34
CA ASP A 156 21.54 -5.72 12.49
C ASP A 156 22.62 -4.74 12.99
N LYS A 157 22.37 -3.43 12.90
CA LYS A 157 23.33 -2.38 13.30
C LYS A 157 22.87 -1.53 14.48
N HIS A 158 21.77 -1.90 15.13
CA HIS A 158 21.15 -1.12 16.20
C HIS A 158 21.00 0.37 15.84
N GLY A 159 20.39 0.68 14.69
CA GLY A 159 20.16 2.08 14.32
C GLY A 159 19.83 2.32 12.86
N ILE A 160 19.90 3.59 12.48
CA ILE A 160 19.61 4.08 11.13
C ILE A 160 20.86 3.94 10.27
N ALA A 161 20.78 3.17 9.18
CA ALA A 161 21.90 3.01 8.24
C ALA A 161 21.83 4.05 7.11
N SER A 162 22.99 4.56 6.68
CA SER A 162 23.06 5.37 5.44
C SER A 162 22.83 4.49 4.21
N PRO A 163 22.14 5.00 3.18
CA PRO A 163 22.00 4.32 1.89
C PRO A 163 23.35 3.94 1.25
N ALA A 164 24.41 4.73 1.45
CA ALA A 164 25.73 4.48 0.87
C ALA A 164 26.61 3.48 1.67
N GLY A 165 26.05 2.84 2.73
CA GLY A 165 26.85 2.02 3.65
C GLY A 165 27.78 2.83 4.56
N THR A 166 27.61 4.14 4.58
CA THR A 166 28.35 5.10 5.39
C THR A 166 27.65 5.37 6.73
N THR A 167 28.31 6.07 7.65
CA THR A 167 27.76 6.50 8.95
C THR A 167 27.16 7.90 8.84
N THR A 168 26.31 8.13 7.83
CA THR A 168 25.72 9.46 7.62
C THR A 168 24.92 9.87 8.84
N LYS A 169 25.36 10.94 9.47
CA LYS A 169 24.69 11.51 10.64
C LYS A 169 23.50 12.32 10.16
N TYR A 170 22.35 11.97 10.69
CA TYR A 170 21.16 12.78 10.54
C TYR A 170 21.28 14.04 11.40
N VAL A 171 20.87 15.18 10.86
CA VAL A 171 20.89 16.46 11.59
C VAL A 171 19.45 16.93 11.81
N GLN A 172 19.16 17.43 13.03
CA GLN A 172 17.82 17.88 13.42
C GLN A 172 17.40 19.18 12.71
N THR A 173 18.35 20.05 12.40
CA THR A 173 18.10 21.33 11.72
C THR A 173 19.23 21.60 10.74
N SER A 174 18.88 21.89 9.48
CA SER A 174 19.86 22.28 8.49
C SER A 174 19.86 23.80 8.26
N PRO A 175 21.02 24.45 8.08
CA PRO A 175 21.14 25.91 8.01
C PRO A 175 20.76 26.50 6.64
N TYR A 176 20.32 25.69 5.68
CA TYR A 176 20.01 26.10 4.33
C TYR A 176 18.50 26.19 4.10
N THR A 177 18.15 26.88 3.03
CA THR A 177 16.78 27.19 2.68
C THR A 177 16.43 26.69 1.28
N ILE A 178 15.13 26.53 1.04
CA ILE A 178 14.59 26.04 -0.22
C ILE A 178 13.88 27.17 -0.94
N GLU A 179 14.22 27.32 -2.20
CA GLU A 179 13.41 28.03 -3.18
C GLU A 179 12.66 27.01 -4.02
N PHE A 180 11.37 27.21 -4.20
CA PHE A 180 10.54 26.36 -5.04
C PHE A 180 9.70 27.21 -5.97
N CYS A 181 9.72 26.85 -7.24
CA CYS A 181 8.92 27.44 -8.30
C CYS A 181 8.37 26.32 -9.18
N CYS A 182 7.06 26.29 -9.39
CA CYS A 182 6.43 25.29 -10.24
C CYS A 182 5.47 25.94 -11.23
N GLN A 183 5.70 25.69 -12.52
CA GLN A 183 4.77 26.04 -13.59
C GLN A 183 3.75 24.92 -13.77
N VAL A 184 2.47 25.24 -13.68
CA VAL A 184 1.37 24.31 -13.92
C VAL A 184 0.65 24.74 -15.19
N GLU A 185 0.83 23.98 -16.26
CA GLU A 185 0.09 24.21 -17.51
C GLU A 185 -1.35 23.71 -17.38
N ASN A 186 -2.29 24.46 -17.97
CA ASN A 186 -3.66 24.02 -18.07
C ASN A 186 -3.74 22.71 -18.88
N LEU A 187 -4.54 21.77 -18.41
CA LEU A 187 -4.59 20.42 -18.96
C LEU A 187 -5.55 20.43 -20.13
N GLY A 188 -5.06 20.43 -21.38
CA GLY A 188 -5.89 20.58 -22.59
C GLY A 188 -7.23 19.82 -22.54
N GLY A 189 -8.30 20.51 -22.13
CA GLY A 189 -9.64 19.95 -21.89
C GLY A 189 -10.24 20.18 -20.48
N SER A 190 -9.45 20.62 -19.49
CA SER A 190 -9.79 20.64 -18.06
C SER A 190 -9.30 21.93 -17.40
N GLN A 191 -10.20 22.80 -16.94
CA GLN A 191 -9.78 23.96 -16.16
C GLN A 191 -9.33 23.54 -14.75
N ILE A 192 -8.26 24.14 -14.26
CA ILE A 192 -7.84 24.03 -12.87
C ILE A 192 -8.83 24.84 -12.01
N ALA A 193 -9.49 24.18 -11.06
CA ALA A 193 -10.40 24.85 -10.11
C ALA A 193 -9.64 25.48 -8.94
N ARG A 194 -8.64 24.76 -8.42
CA ARG A 194 -7.89 25.21 -7.25
C ARG A 194 -6.50 24.60 -7.24
N ILE A 195 -5.51 25.36 -6.80
CA ILE A 195 -4.20 24.86 -6.41
C ILE A 195 -4.03 25.15 -4.92
N ASN A 196 -3.64 24.15 -4.14
CA ASN A 196 -3.31 24.31 -2.73
C ASN A 196 -2.11 23.44 -2.35
N SER A 197 -1.55 23.67 -1.17
CA SER A 197 -0.50 22.82 -0.61
C SER A 197 -0.86 22.47 0.84
N PRO A 198 -1.00 21.17 1.17
CA PRO A 198 -1.22 20.74 2.55
C PRO A 198 0.04 20.78 3.39
N SER A 199 1.24 20.91 2.79
CA SER A 199 2.50 20.92 3.53
C SER A 199 3.10 22.30 3.76
N HIS A 200 2.95 23.25 2.83
CA HIS A 200 3.56 24.58 2.94
C HIS A 200 2.61 25.69 2.47
N PRO A 201 2.68 26.92 3.02
CA PRO A 201 2.00 28.07 2.44
C PRO A 201 2.54 28.40 1.03
N ILE A 202 1.64 28.66 0.08
CA ILE A 202 1.99 28.94 -1.32
C ILE A 202 1.42 30.28 -1.81
N GLU A 203 2.13 30.89 -2.75
CA GLU A 203 1.69 32.01 -3.58
C GLU A 203 1.47 31.50 -5.01
N ILE A 204 0.43 32.00 -5.68
CA ILE A 204 0.05 31.58 -7.02
C ILE A 204 -0.09 32.81 -7.91
N ASP A 205 0.75 32.89 -8.93
CA ASP A 205 0.71 33.91 -9.97
C ASP A 205 0.11 33.32 -11.25
N LEU A 206 -0.81 34.02 -11.91
CA LEU A 206 -1.27 33.64 -13.25
C LEU A 206 -0.23 34.12 -14.28
N ALA A 207 0.60 33.21 -14.78
CA ALA A 207 1.84 33.57 -15.47
C ALA A 207 1.69 33.87 -16.97
N GLN A 208 0.56 33.54 -17.59
CA GLN A 208 0.06 33.95 -18.91
C GLN A 208 -1.26 33.17 -19.15
N ARG A 209 -1.97 33.40 -20.27
CA ARG A 209 -3.39 33.01 -20.52
C ARG A 209 -3.83 31.55 -20.21
N ASP A 210 -2.95 30.61 -19.87
CA ASP A 210 -3.28 29.23 -19.49
C ASP A 210 -2.21 28.55 -18.61
N SER A 211 -1.45 29.29 -17.80
CA SER A 211 -0.49 28.69 -16.86
C SER A 211 -0.44 29.39 -15.51
N TYR A 212 -0.22 28.60 -14.46
CA TYR A 212 -0.07 29.07 -13.08
C TYR A 212 1.38 28.89 -12.66
N THR A 213 1.96 29.90 -12.01
CA THR A 213 3.25 29.78 -11.32
C THR A 213 2.98 29.69 -9.83
N VAL A 214 3.40 28.59 -9.23
CA VAL A 214 3.25 28.29 -7.81
C VAL A 214 4.61 28.45 -7.14
N LYS A 215 4.68 29.28 -6.11
CA LYS A 215 5.88 29.49 -5.28
C LYS A 215 5.55 29.26 -3.82
N LEU A 216 6.56 29.04 -3.00
CA LEU A 216 6.38 29.09 -1.54
C LEU A 216 6.18 30.54 -1.12
N ALA A 217 5.19 30.81 -0.26
CA ALA A 217 4.91 32.16 0.23
C ALA A 217 6.01 32.68 1.17
N GLN A 218 6.74 31.76 1.80
CA GLN A 218 7.82 32.09 2.73
C GLN A 218 9.16 31.96 2.02
N ASN A 219 9.90 33.07 2.01
CA ASN A 219 11.33 33.02 1.78
C ASN A 219 11.95 32.23 2.93
N ASN A 220 12.91 31.37 2.62
CA ASN A 220 13.65 30.58 3.61
C ASN A 220 12.93 29.38 4.26
N THR A 221 12.17 28.61 3.46
CA THR A 221 11.52 27.37 3.94
C THR A 221 12.55 26.27 4.24
N HIS A 222 12.40 25.55 5.36
CA HIS A 222 13.25 24.43 5.76
C HIS A 222 12.82 23.09 5.12
N LEU A 223 13.73 22.13 4.91
CA LEU A 223 13.42 20.76 4.43
C LEU A 223 12.91 19.87 5.57
N ASP A 224 11.95 20.34 6.37
CA ASP A 224 11.43 19.55 7.47
C ASP A 224 10.29 18.60 7.06
N ARG A 225 9.77 18.69 5.83
CA ARG A 225 8.73 17.79 5.29
C ARG A 225 8.64 17.88 3.78
N ASP A 226 8.04 16.88 3.14
CA ASP A 226 7.86 16.83 1.69
C ASP A 226 7.04 18.02 1.16
N ILE A 227 7.41 18.56 0.00
CA ILE A 227 6.60 19.58 -0.67
C ILE A 227 5.46 18.87 -1.40
N LEU A 228 4.22 19.22 -1.04
CA LEU A 228 3.00 18.63 -1.58
C LEU A 228 2.19 19.72 -2.26
N ILE A 229 1.98 19.61 -3.57
CA ILE A 229 1.09 20.50 -4.32
C ILE A 229 -0.11 19.68 -4.79
N SER A 230 -1.31 20.14 -4.46
CA SER A 230 -2.59 19.54 -4.88
C SER A 230 -3.28 20.45 -5.88
N ILE A 231 -3.56 19.93 -7.06
CA ILE A 231 -4.20 20.63 -8.18
C ILE A 231 -5.57 20.00 -8.40
N GLU A 232 -6.62 20.68 -7.98
CA GLU A 232 -8.01 20.26 -8.14
C GLU A 232 -8.54 20.69 -9.51
N LEU A 233 -9.11 19.74 -10.24
CA LEU A 233 -9.71 19.96 -11.55
C LEU A 233 -11.18 20.37 -11.42
N ALA A 234 -11.62 21.33 -12.25
CA ALA A 234 -12.97 21.89 -12.19
C ALA A 234 -14.09 20.92 -12.61
N LYS A 235 -13.75 19.87 -13.35
CA LYS A 235 -14.68 18.79 -13.71
C LYS A 235 -14.08 17.45 -13.31
N LYS A 236 -14.92 16.56 -12.77
CA LYS A 236 -14.64 15.12 -12.77
C LYS A 236 -14.82 14.64 -14.20
N HIS A 237 -13.75 14.23 -14.86
CA HIS A 237 -13.72 14.04 -16.31
C HIS A 237 -14.25 12.70 -16.80
N ASP A 238 -14.60 12.66 -18.09
CA ASP A 238 -14.31 11.56 -19.01
C ASP A 238 -12.99 11.89 -19.74
N ASN A 239 -11.82 11.58 -19.17
CA ASN A 239 -10.54 11.95 -19.81
C ASN A 239 -9.83 10.73 -20.38
N LEU A 240 -9.98 10.56 -21.69
CA LEU A 240 -9.27 9.60 -22.53
C LEU A 240 -8.31 10.37 -23.42
N ILE A 241 -7.29 10.97 -22.79
CA ILE A 241 -6.29 11.79 -23.48
C ILE A 241 -5.15 10.86 -23.89
N ALA A 242 -4.92 10.76 -25.19
CA ALA A 242 -3.68 10.22 -25.72
C ALA A 242 -2.81 11.38 -26.24
N THR A 243 -1.58 11.45 -25.77
CA THR A 243 -0.58 12.40 -26.25
C THR A 243 0.55 11.63 -26.93
N ILE A 244 1.12 12.24 -27.96
CA ILE A 244 2.17 11.64 -28.77
C ILE A 244 3.41 12.52 -28.80
N GLU A 245 4.54 11.86 -28.66
CA GLU A 245 5.89 12.42 -28.77
C GLU A 245 6.69 11.53 -29.74
N SER A 246 7.80 12.06 -30.27
CA SER A 246 8.70 11.31 -31.15
C SER A 246 9.11 9.97 -30.54
N GLY A 247 8.58 8.86 -31.07
CA GLY A 247 8.87 7.49 -30.64
C GLY A 247 8.10 7.00 -29.41
N ALA A 248 7.14 7.77 -28.87
CA ALA A 248 6.37 7.37 -27.69
C ALA A 248 4.94 7.95 -27.64
N VAL A 249 4.01 7.20 -27.05
CA VAL A 249 2.62 7.64 -26.76
C VAL A 249 2.30 7.38 -25.29
N MET A 250 1.58 8.32 -24.67
CA MET A 250 0.98 8.13 -23.35
C MET A 250 -0.53 8.23 -23.49
N ALA A 251 -1.24 7.18 -23.10
CA ALA A 251 -2.69 7.10 -23.04
C ALA A 251 -3.15 7.04 -21.58
N THR A 252 -4.12 7.88 -21.23
CA THR A 252 -4.74 7.89 -19.90
C THR A 252 -6.18 7.43 -19.99
N PHE A 253 -6.59 6.54 -19.09
CA PHE A 253 -7.95 6.03 -18.95
C PHE A 253 -8.45 6.23 -17.52
N MET A 254 -9.71 6.62 -17.36
CA MET A 254 -10.36 6.72 -16.05
C MET A 254 -11.81 6.26 -16.19
N PRO A 255 -12.12 4.99 -15.89
CA PRO A 255 -13.49 4.51 -15.99
C PRO A 255 -14.37 5.12 -14.89
N THR A 256 -15.61 5.38 -15.24
CA THR A 256 -16.68 5.79 -14.33
C THR A 256 -17.24 4.58 -13.56
N GLU A 257 -18.02 4.83 -12.52
CA GLU A 257 -18.77 3.76 -11.84
C GLU A 257 -19.73 3.07 -12.81
N ASP A 258 -20.37 3.83 -13.72
CA ASP A 258 -21.26 3.28 -14.74
C ASP A 258 -20.51 2.39 -15.75
N ASP A 259 -19.27 2.75 -16.12
CA ASP A 259 -18.41 1.90 -16.96
C ASP A 259 -18.16 0.54 -16.31
N CYS A 260 -17.77 0.55 -15.03
CA CYS A 260 -17.56 -0.67 -14.26
C CYS A 260 -18.87 -1.48 -14.14
N GLN A 261 -20.00 -0.83 -13.87
CA GLN A 261 -21.29 -1.50 -13.78
C GLN A 261 -21.73 -2.14 -15.09
N ARG A 262 -21.51 -1.48 -16.24
CA ARG A 262 -21.86 -2.03 -17.56
C ARG A 262 -21.14 -3.33 -17.84
N VAL A 263 -19.87 -3.42 -17.48
CA VAL A 263 -19.04 -4.62 -17.70
C VAL A 263 -19.35 -5.71 -16.67
N THR A 264 -19.58 -5.33 -15.41
CA THR A 264 -19.83 -6.28 -14.30
C THR A 264 -21.25 -6.86 -14.27
N LYS A 265 -22.21 -6.30 -15.02
CA LYS A 265 -23.59 -6.83 -15.17
C LYS A 265 -23.66 -8.29 -15.66
N PHE A 266 -22.58 -8.85 -16.21
CA PHE A 266 -22.50 -10.24 -16.68
C PHE A 266 -21.84 -11.24 -15.71
N GLY A 267 -21.44 -10.83 -14.50
CA GLY A 267 -20.90 -11.75 -13.51
C GLY A 267 -20.63 -11.04 -12.18
N HIS A 268 -21.18 -11.57 -11.08
CA HIS A 268 -20.99 -11.03 -9.73
C HIS A 268 -19.50 -10.98 -9.39
N GLN A 269 -18.86 -9.83 -9.62
CA GLN A 269 -17.53 -9.58 -9.11
C GLN A 269 -17.64 -9.40 -7.60
N THR A 270 -17.24 -10.44 -6.88
CA THR A 270 -17.03 -10.35 -5.43
C THR A 270 -15.55 -10.11 -5.23
N ASN A 271 -15.20 -8.90 -4.77
CA ASN A 271 -13.87 -8.65 -4.26
C ASN A 271 -13.59 -9.66 -3.13
N GLU A 272 -12.35 -10.13 -3.09
CA GLU A 272 -11.87 -10.98 -2.01
C GLU A 272 -11.08 -10.13 -1.02
N PHE A 273 -11.42 -10.17 0.26
CA PHE A 273 -10.84 -9.31 1.29
C PHE A 273 -9.96 -10.12 2.24
N ILE A 274 -8.65 -9.95 2.15
CA ILE A 274 -7.69 -10.69 2.98
C ILE A 274 -7.05 -9.74 3.98
N PHE A 275 -7.12 -10.08 5.26
CA PHE A 275 -6.40 -9.34 6.32
C PHE A 275 -5.09 -10.05 6.60
N VAL A 276 -3.96 -9.34 6.45
CA VAL A 276 -2.62 -9.84 6.78
C VAL A 276 -2.11 -9.03 7.97
N VAL A 277 -1.96 -9.68 9.11
CA VAL A 277 -1.80 -8.99 10.40
C VAL A 277 -0.52 -9.43 11.07
N ASP A 278 0.32 -8.45 11.37
CA ASP A 278 1.55 -8.64 12.11
C ASP A 278 1.25 -8.97 13.58
N CYS A 279 1.79 -10.07 14.06
CA CYS A 279 1.71 -10.53 15.45
C CYS A 279 3.13 -10.81 16.00
N SER A 280 4.15 -10.18 15.42
CA SER A 280 5.53 -10.22 15.89
C SER A 280 5.70 -9.57 17.27
N GLY A 281 6.86 -9.75 17.89
CA GLY A 281 7.15 -9.23 19.22
C GLY A 281 7.06 -7.70 19.34
N SER A 282 7.40 -6.97 18.27
CA SER A 282 7.36 -5.49 18.22
C SER A 282 5.95 -4.92 18.33
N MET A 283 4.94 -5.72 17.96
CA MET A 283 3.51 -5.36 18.06
C MET A 283 2.97 -5.33 19.50
N LYS A 284 3.76 -5.75 20.51
CA LYS A 284 3.38 -5.67 21.93
C LYS A 284 3.37 -4.24 22.46
N ASP A 285 4.25 -3.40 21.94
CA ASP A 285 4.44 -2.04 22.44
C ASP A 285 3.37 -1.10 21.90
N GLU A 286 3.18 0.04 22.58
CA GLU A 286 2.35 1.17 22.11
C GLU A 286 0.90 0.83 21.76
N SER A 287 0.36 -0.26 22.31
CA SER A 287 -0.98 -0.76 21.97
C SER A 287 -1.17 -1.05 20.48
N LYS A 288 -0.11 -1.32 19.71
CA LYS A 288 -0.18 -1.56 18.26
C LYS A 288 -1.12 -2.72 17.92
N ILE A 289 -1.03 -3.83 18.66
CA ILE A 289 -1.91 -4.98 18.46
C ILE A 289 -3.39 -4.66 18.79
N GLU A 290 -3.65 -3.72 19.70
CA GLU A 290 -5.01 -3.24 19.99
C GLU A 290 -5.55 -2.43 18.82
N LEU A 291 -4.75 -1.50 18.28
CA LEU A 291 -5.11 -0.74 17.07
C LEU A 291 -5.39 -1.66 15.88
N ALA A 292 -4.55 -2.70 15.70
CA ALA A 292 -4.78 -3.70 14.67
C ALA A 292 -6.13 -4.43 14.85
N ARG A 293 -6.44 -4.87 16.08
CA ARG A 293 -7.72 -5.53 16.40
C ARG A 293 -8.92 -4.64 16.11
N GLN A 294 -8.88 -3.38 16.54
CA GLN A 294 -9.93 -2.40 16.30
C GLN A 294 -10.15 -2.17 14.79
N ALA A 295 -9.06 -1.97 14.03
CA ALA A 295 -9.14 -1.76 12.59
C ALA A 295 -9.76 -2.96 11.87
N ILE A 296 -9.31 -4.19 12.17
CA ILE A 296 -9.83 -5.40 11.54
C ILE A 296 -11.30 -5.63 11.91
N LEU A 297 -11.70 -5.36 13.15
CA LEU A 297 -13.10 -5.50 13.55
C LEU A 297 -14.01 -4.54 12.78
N LEU A 298 -13.61 -3.27 12.64
CA LEU A 298 -14.35 -2.28 11.86
C LEU A 298 -14.45 -2.68 10.38
N PHE A 299 -13.36 -3.17 9.81
CA PHE A 299 -13.37 -3.74 8.46
C PHE A 299 -14.36 -4.89 8.34
N LEU A 300 -14.27 -5.87 9.26
CA LEU A 300 -15.10 -7.06 9.25
C LEU A 300 -16.59 -6.74 9.35
N LYS A 301 -16.99 -5.75 10.17
CA LYS A 301 -18.38 -5.27 10.25
C LYS A 301 -18.84 -4.64 8.93
N SER A 302 -17.95 -3.92 8.26
CA SER A 302 -18.26 -3.14 7.06
C SER A 302 -18.16 -3.92 5.74
N LEU A 303 -17.68 -5.17 5.75
CA LEU A 303 -17.59 -5.98 4.54
C LEU A 303 -18.98 -6.31 3.96
N PRO A 304 -19.14 -6.28 2.62
CA PRO A 304 -20.39 -6.66 1.96
C PRO A 304 -20.79 -8.11 2.25
N MET A 305 -22.10 -8.39 2.27
CA MET A 305 -22.59 -9.77 2.41
C MET A 305 -22.19 -10.61 1.19
N ASN A 306 -21.91 -11.90 1.43
CA ASN A 306 -21.50 -12.88 0.42
C ASN A 306 -20.18 -12.55 -0.31
N CYS A 307 -19.38 -11.59 0.17
CA CYS A 307 -18.00 -11.44 -0.29
C CYS A 307 -17.14 -12.62 0.18
N HIS A 308 -15.89 -12.70 -0.28
CA HIS A 308 -14.93 -13.69 0.23
C HIS A 308 -13.94 -13.01 1.17
N PHE A 309 -13.54 -13.67 2.25
CA PHE A 309 -12.57 -13.13 3.18
C PHE A 309 -11.73 -14.20 3.90
N ASN A 310 -10.59 -13.79 4.45
CA ASN A 310 -9.77 -14.57 5.38
C ASN A 310 -8.89 -13.65 6.23
N ILE A 311 -8.41 -14.16 7.37
CA ILE A 311 -7.46 -13.47 8.25
C ILE A 311 -6.20 -14.32 8.35
N ILE A 312 -5.05 -13.75 8.03
CA ILE A 312 -3.74 -14.35 8.10
C ILE A 312 -2.93 -13.58 9.13
N ARG A 313 -2.50 -14.26 10.20
CA ARG A 313 -1.57 -13.69 11.17
C ARG A 313 -0.17 -14.15 10.83
N PHE A 314 0.83 -13.29 10.97
CA PHE A 314 2.22 -13.65 10.73
C PHE A 314 3.15 -13.16 11.83
N GLY A 315 4.26 -13.86 11.99
CA GLY A 315 5.39 -13.53 12.83
C GLY A 315 6.61 -14.30 12.31
N SER A 316 7.26 -15.15 13.13
CA SER A 316 8.26 -16.11 12.64
C SER A 316 7.67 -17.17 11.70
N ASP A 317 6.38 -17.45 11.83
CA ASP A 317 5.58 -18.30 10.95
C ASP A 317 4.23 -17.62 10.71
N TYR A 318 3.39 -18.15 9.83
CA TYR A 318 2.06 -17.62 9.55
C TYR A 318 0.95 -18.63 9.78
N ALA A 319 -0.23 -18.13 10.16
CA ALA A 319 -1.43 -18.92 10.38
C ALA A 319 -2.65 -18.22 9.80
N ALA A 320 -3.31 -18.87 8.84
CA ALA A 320 -4.61 -18.44 8.34
C ALA A 320 -5.75 -18.94 9.25
N LEU A 321 -6.79 -18.13 9.42
CA LEU A 321 -8.01 -18.48 10.13
C LEU A 321 -8.72 -19.66 9.44
N PHE A 322 -8.79 -19.60 8.11
CA PHE A 322 -9.34 -20.65 7.27
C PHE A 322 -8.26 -21.25 6.38
N LYS A 323 -8.33 -22.58 6.17
CA LYS A 323 -7.42 -23.30 5.26
C LYS A 323 -7.62 -22.88 3.81
N ASP A 324 -8.87 -22.65 3.42
CA ASP A 324 -9.23 -22.10 2.13
C ASP A 324 -9.06 -20.58 2.16
N ILE A 325 -8.47 -20.00 1.12
CA ILE A 325 -8.26 -18.54 1.03
C ILE A 325 -9.58 -17.81 0.86
N SER A 326 -10.44 -18.34 -0.01
CA SER A 326 -11.72 -17.72 -0.35
C SER A 326 -12.85 -18.34 0.48
N VAL A 327 -13.12 -17.81 1.67
CA VAL A 327 -14.28 -18.21 2.48
C VAL A 327 -15.39 -17.18 2.39
N ILE A 328 -16.62 -17.64 2.16
CA ILE A 328 -17.79 -16.76 2.07
C ILE A 328 -18.04 -16.07 3.42
N TYR A 329 -18.23 -14.75 3.34
CA TYR A 329 -18.65 -13.91 4.43
C TYR A 329 -20.12 -14.16 4.78
N ASN A 330 -20.34 -14.66 5.99
CA ASN A 330 -21.65 -14.86 6.61
C ASN A 330 -21.51 -14.71 8.14
N GLU A 331 -22.64 -14.69 8.86
CA GLU A 331 -22.66 -14.52 10.32
C GLU A 331 -21.76 -15.54 11.04
N GLU A 332 -21.86 -16.83 10.68
CA GLU A 332 -21.09 -17.90 11.34
C GLU A 332 -19.57 -17.71 11.21
N ASN A 333 -19.10 -17.46 9.98
CA ASN A 333 -17.67 -17.29 9.71
C ASN A 333 -17.14 -15.95 10.26
N ALA A 334 -17.96 -14.90 10.23
CA ALA A 334 -17.61 -13.61 10.82
C ALA A 334 -17.49 -13.70 12.35
N ARG A 335 -18.31 -14.51 13.04
CA ARG A 335 -18.17 -14.77 14.49
C ARG A 335 -16.90 -15.55 14.83
N LYS A 336 -16.48 -16.50 14.00
CA LYS A 336 -15.17 -17.18 14.14
C LYS A 336 -14.02 -16.17 14.03
N ALA A 337 -14.11 -15.26 13.06
CA ALA A 337 -13.14 -14.18 12.89
C ALA A 337 -13.14 -13.20 14.08
N GLU A 338 -14.30 -12.78 14.56
CA GLU A 338 -14.44 -11.93 15.76
C GLU A 338 -13.75 -12.55 16.97
N THR A 339 -13.94 -13.86 17.18
CA THR A 339 -13.30 -14.60 18.28
C THR A 339 -11.77 -14.55 18.15
N LEU A 340 -11.24 -14.84 16.95
CA LEU A 340 -9.81 -14.76 16.69
C LEU A 340 -9.28 -13.35 16.98
N ILE A 341 -9.95 -12.31 16.47
CA ILE A 341 -9.56 -10.90 16.64
C ILE A 341 -9.51 -10.54 18.13
N LYS A 342 -10.54 -10.87 18.93
CA LYS A 342 -10.57 -10.57 20.36
C LYS A 342 -9.43 -11.23 21.14
N THR A 343 -9.02 -12.44 20.73
CA THR A 343 -7.94 -13.19 21.38
C THR A 343 -6.54 -12.93 20.80
N MET A 344 -6.44 -12.11 19.74
CA MET A 344 -5.19 -11.92 19.01
C MET A 344 -4.14 -11.22 19.88
N GLN A 345 -2.91 -11.76 19.88
CA GLN A 345 -1.77 -11.24 20.64
C GLN A 345 -0.50 -11.22 19.79
N ALA A 346 0.42 -10.34 20.15
CA ALA A 346 1.76 -10.20 19.57
C ALA A 346 2.71 -11.29 20.10
N ASN A 347 2.45 -12.56 19.75
CA ASN A 347 3.13 -13.72 20.30
C ASN A 347 3.74 -14.67 19.25
N LEU A 348 3.83 -14.25 17.98
CA LEU A 348 4.36 -15.08 16.89
C LEU A 348 5.86 -14.92 16.65
N GLY A 349 6.59 -14.15 17.46
CA GLY A 349 8.05 -14.06 17.39
C GLY A 349 8.56 -13.00 16.41
N GLY A 350 9.36 -13.40 15.42
CA GLY A 350 9.95 -12.53 14.39
C GLY A 350 8.93 -11.99 13.38
N THR A 351 9.39 -11.53 12.22
CA THR A 351 8.56 -10.78 11.24
C THR A 351 8.81 -11.28 9.81
N GLU A 352 8.31 -12.47 9.48
CA GLU A 352 8.47 -13.14 8.18
C GLU A 352 7.24 -12.94 7.29
N LEU A 353 7.19 -11.78 6.60
CA LEU A 353 6.07 -11.41 5.73
C LEU A 353 6.09 -12.12 4.36
N LEU A 354 7.24 -12.63 3.92
CA LEU A 354 7.39 -13.14 2.56
C LEU A 354 6.58 -14.43 2.32
N GLU A 355 6.56 -15.35 3.28
CA GLU A 355 5.86 -16.64 3.16
C GLU A 355 4.34 -16.53 3.04
N PRO A 356 3.61 -15.73 3.88
CA PRO A 356 2.18 -15.55 3.68
C PRO A 356 1.85 -14.88 2.33
N LEU A 357 2.70 -13.98 1.83
CA LEU A 357 2.52 -13.37 0.51
C LEU A 357 2.75 -14.37 -0.63
N LYS A 358 3.74 -15.27 -0.53
CA LYS A 358 3.94 -16.34 -1.53
C LYS A 358 2.74 -17.27 -1.58
N TRP A 359 2.15 -17.59 -0.43
CA TRP A 359 0.92 -18.38 -0.38
C TRP A 359 -0.24 -17.66 -1.10
N LEU A 360 -0.36 -16.35 -0.94
CA LEU A 360 -1.36 -15.55 -1.66
C LEU A 360 -1.08 -15.50 -3.17
N GLU A 361 0.16 -15.30 -3.60
CA GLU A 361 0.55 -15.29 -5.02
C GLU A 361 0.21 -16.63 -5.69
N LYS A 362 0.62 -17.75 -5.07
CA LYS A 362 0.37 -19.11 -5.58
C LYS A 362 -1.12 -19.42 -5.77
N ASN A 363 -1.94 -18.80 -4.94
CA ASN A 363 -3.39 -18.95 -4.97
C ASN A 363 -4.04 -17.63 -5.40
N SER A 364 -3.64 -17.12 -6.56
CA SER A 364 -4.21 -15.92 -7.16
C SER A 364 -5.75 -16.04 -7.28
N PRO A 365 -6.50 -14.93 -7.16
CA PRO A 365 -7.95 -14.96 -7.23
C PRO A 365 -8.42 -15.50 -8.59
N THR A 366 -9.60 -16.14 -8.61
CA THR A 366 -10.22 -16.63 -9.85
C THR A 366 -10.47 -15.49 -10.83
N GLN A 367 -10.41 -15.79 -12.14
CA GLN A 367 -10.61 -14.79 -13.21
C GLN A 367 -11.88 -13.97 -12.94
N GLY A 368 -11.75 -12.64 -13.02
CA GLY A 368 -12.87 -11.73 -12.77
C GLY A 368 -12.99 -11.21 -11.32
N ARG A 369 -12.11 -11.63 -10.39
CA ARG A 369 -12.08 -11.10 -9.02
C ARG A 369 -10.79 -10.33 -8.76
N SER A 370 -10.90 -9.21 -8.06
CA SER A 370 -9.73 -8.53 -7.49
C SER A 370 -9.64 -8.76 -5.99
N ARG A 371 -8.43 -9.15 -5.53
CA ARG A 371 -8.13 -9.36 -4.12
C ARG A 371 -7.68 -8.05 -3.47
N GLN A 372 -8.41 -7.61 -2.46
CA GLN A 372 -8.04 -6.47 -1.62
C GLN A 372 -7.36 -7.02 -0.36
N ILE A 373 -6.08 -6.70 -0.16
CA ILE A 373 -5.29 -7.15 0.98
C ILE A 373 -5.13 -5.97 1.93
N PHE A 374 -5.62 -6.09 3.17
CA PHE A 374 -5.35 -5.13 4.23
C PHE A 374 -4.19 -5.63 5.06
N LEU A 375 -3.02 -4.99 4.94
CA LEU A 375 -1.79 -5.40 5.62
C LEU A 375 -1.50 -4.45 6.78
N LEU A 376 -1.49 -4.96 8.01
CA LEU A 376 -1.25 -4.19 9.22
C LEU A 376 0.07 -4.62 9.85
N THR A 377 1.03 -3.69 9.97
CA THR A 377 2.39 -3.98 10.45
C THR A 377 3.07 -2.72 11.02
N ASP A 378 4.05 -2.89 11.88
CA ASP A 378 5.03 -1.83 12.21
C ASP A 378 6.32 -1.92 11.37
N GLY A 379 6.45 -2.97 10.55
CA GLY A 379 7.31 -3.00 9.37
C GLY A 379 8.78 -3.34 9.63
N GLU A 380 9.10 -3.99 10.74
CA GLU A 380 10.44 -4.48 11.06
C GLU A 380 10.83 -5.72 10.22
N ILE A 381 10.97 -5.56 8.89
CA ILE A 381 11.48 -6.62 8.00
C ILE A 381 12.82 -6.24 7.36
N SER A 382 13.71 -7.22 7.19
CA SER A 382 15.03 -7.02 6.57
C SER A 382 15.02 -7.18 5.05
N ASN A 383 14.03 -7.89 4.50
CA ASN A 383 13.91 -8.26 3.09
C ASN A 383 12.85 -7.42 2.35
N VAL A 384 12.80 -6.11 2.61
CA VAL A 384 11.82 -5.18 2.01
C VAL A 384 11.75 -5.32 0.50
N THR A 385 12.88 -5.30 -0.18
CA THR A 385 12.91 -5.39 -1.65
C THR A 385 12.21 -6.67 -2.11
N ASP A 386 12.61 -7.84 -1.59
CA ASP A 386 12.05 -9.15 -1.99
C ASP A 386 10.54 -9.21 -1.83
N VAL A 387 10.01 -8.65 -0.73
CA VAL A 387 8.58 -8.50 -0.50
C VAL A 387 7.92 -7.60 -1.54
N LEU A 388 8.50 -6.45 -1.87
CA LEU A 388 7.92 -5.52 -2.84
C LEU A 388 7.85 -6.11 -4.24
N ASP A 389 8.88 -6.81 -4.72
CA ASP A 389 8.84 -7.44 -6.05
C ASP A 389 7.80 -8.57 -6.12
N LEU A 390 7.63 -9.35 -5.05
CA LEU A 390 6.54 -10.32 -4.95
C LEU A 390 5.17 -9.65 -4.98
N CYS A 391 5.02 -8.49 -4.34
CA CYS A 391 3.78 -7.74 -4.43
C CYS A 391 3.53 -7.21 -5.86
N ARG A 392 4.58 -6.77 -6.57
CA ARG A 392 4.46 -6.33 -7.98
C ARG A 392 4.01 -7.46 -8.90
N SER A 393 4.43 -8.71 -8.68
CA SER A 393 3.93 -9.85 -9.48
C SER A 393 2.43 -10.12 -9.26
N MET A 394 1.91 -9.78 -8.08
CA MET A 394 0.49 -9.91 -7.73
C MET A 394 -0.36 -8.71 -8.17
N ALA A 395 0.24 -7.58 -8.58
CA ALA A 395 -0.46 -6.31 -8.85
C ALA A 395 -1.54 -6.38 -9.94
N SER A 396 -1.45 -7.38 -10.83
CA SER A 396 -2.45 -7.64 -11.87
C SER A 396 -3.77 -8.24 -11.33
N SER A 397 -3.78 -8.71 -10.09
CA SER A 397 -4.94 -9.37 -9.47
C SER A 397 -5.24 -8.88 -8.05
N SER A 398 -4.25 -8.32 -7.36
CA SER A 398 -4.30 -7.96 -5.95
C SER A 398 -3.90 -6.51 -5.72
N ARG A 399 -4.56 -5.85 -4.75
CA ARG A 399 -4.29 -4.48 -4.30
C ARG A 399 -4.01 -4.49 -2.79
N ILE A 400 -2.92 -3.90 -2.33
CA ILE A 400 -2.53 -3.90 -0.92
C ILE A 400 -2.79 -2.54 -0.28
N PHE A 401 -3.64 -2.53 0.74
CA PHE A 401 -3.89 -1.41 1.64
C PHE A 401 -3.04 -1.58 2.89
N SER A 402 -1.96 -0.82 3.00
CA SER A 402 -0.97 -0.97 4.08
C SER A 402 -1.21 0.01 5.23
N PHE A 403 -1.16 -0.51 6.45
CA PHE A 403 -1.33 0.25 7.69
C PHE A 403 -0.04 0.16 8.49
N GLY A 404 0.69 1.28 8.57
CA GLY A 404 1.83 1.42 9.46
C GLY A 404 1.36 1.79 10.86
N LEU A 405 1.60 0.91 11.84
CA LEU A 405 1.15 1.09 13.22
C LEU A 405 2.29 1.55 14.13
N GLY A 406 2.00 2.46 15.06
CA GLY A 406 2.97 2.95 16.05
C GLY A 406 3.60 4.30 15.67
N HIS A 407 4.53 4.80 16.49
CA HIS A 407 5.20 6.09 16.21
C HIS A 407 6.10 6.04 14.97
N SER A 408 6.64 4.85 14.69
CA SER A 408 7.83 4.70 13.85
C SER A 408 7.77 3.50 12.89
N PRO A 409 6.64 3.24 12.21
CA PRO A 409 6.55 2.10 11.30
C PRO A 409 7.48 2.27 10.09
N SER A 410 7.92 1.16 9.49
CA SER A 410 8.76 1.18 8.28
C SER A 410 8.03 1.85 7.11
N ARG A 411 8.31 3.14 6.91
CA ARG A 411 7.71 3.94 5.83
C ARG A 411 8.04 3.39 4.45
N SER A 412 9.26 2.86 4.25
CA SER A 412 9.67 2.25 2.99
C SER A 412 8.83 1.01 2.66
N LEU A 413 8.55 0.15 3.65
CA LEU A 413 7.70 -1.01 3.45
C LEU A 413 6.25 -0.58 3.20
N VAL A 414 5.68 0.21 4.11
CA VAL A 414 4.26 0.59 4.07
C VAL A 414 3.92 1.36 2.79
N LYS A 415 4.70 2.39 2.43
CA LYS A 415 4.51 3.11 1.17
C LYS A 415 4.80 2.22 -0.03
N GLY A 416 5.85 1.39 0.05
CA GLY A 416 6.26 0.48 -1.02
C GLY A 416 5.17 -0.53 -1.40
N LEU A 417 4.53 -1.16 -0.41
CA LEU A 417 3.46 -2.15 -0.62
C LEU A 417 2.27 -1.56 -1.38
N ALA A 418 1.84 -0.36 -0.98
CA ALA A 418 0.77 0.36 -1.63
C ALA A 418 1.14 0.74 -3.07
N ARG A 419 2.35 1.30 -3.29
CA ARG A 419 2.84 1.67 -4.62
C ARG A 419 2.96 0.45 -5.55
N ALA A 420 3.53 -0.65 -5.06
CA ALA A 420 3.77 -1.88 -5.83
C ALA A 420 2.49 -2.52 -6.37
N THR A 421 1.34 -2.26 -5.76
CA THR A 421 0.05 -2.91 -6.08
C THR A 421 -1.06 -1.93 -6.44
N ASN A 422 -0.72 -0.66 -6.70
CA ASN A 422 -1.66 0.44 -6.89
C ASN A 422 -2.64 0.62 -5.72
N GLY A 423 -2.29 0.13 -4.54
CA GLY A 423 -3.01 0.27 -3.29
C GLY A 423 -2.93 1.65 -2.67
N ARG A 424 -3.14 1.71 -1.36
CA ARG A 424 -3.08 2.93 -0.57
C ARG A 424 -2.46 2.62 0.77
N PHE A 425 -1.78 3.60 1.36
CA PHE A 425 -1.14 3.44 2.65
C PHE A 425 -1.71 4.45 3.65
N VAL A 426 -1.64 4.11 4.93
CA VAL A 426 -1.93 5.04 6.02
C VAL A 426 -1.03 4.72 7.21
N PHE A 427 -0.64 5.75 7.95
CA PHE A 427 0.06 5.62 9.21
C PHE A 427 -0.91 5.92 10.34
N ILE A 428 -0.98 5.05 11.34
CA ILE A 428 -1.83 5.21 12.51
C ILE A 428 -0.90 5.37 13.74
N PRO A 429 -0.71 6.62 14.22
CA PRO A 429 0.06 6.88 15.42
C PRO A 429 -0.62 6.29 16.67
N PRO A 430 0.11 6.03 17.77
CA PRO A 430 -0.48 5.59 19.02
C PRO A 430 -1.46 6.60 19.57
N ASN A 431 -2.44 6.11 20.36
CA ASN A 431 -3.50 6.93 20.97
C ASN A 431 -4.38 7.70 19.97
N THR A 432 -4.39 7.30 18.70
CA THR A 432 -5.31 7.83 17.68
C THR A 432 -6.48 6.88 17.45
N THR A 433 -7.53 7.38 16.81
CA THR A 433 -8.71 6.59 16.46
C THR A 433 -8.52 5.96 15.09
N VAL A 434 -8.68 4.63 14.98
CA VAL A 434 -8.54 3.91 13.70
C VAL A 434 -9.66 4.24 12.70
N ASP A 435 -10.78 4.77 13.20
CA ASP A 435 -12.07 4.81 12.51
C ASP A 435 -12.01 5.61 11.18
N VAL A 436 -11.42 6.81 11.19
CA VAL A 436 -11.32 7.68 10.01
C VAL A 436 -10.41 7.04 8.95
N HIS A 437 -9.25 6.54 9.37
CA HIS A 437 -8.25 5.95 8.48
C HIS A 437 -8.75 4.66 7.82
N VAL A 438 -9.45 3.81 8.58
CA VAL A 438 -10.05 2.57 8.08
C VAL A 438 -11.18 2.87 7.10
N GLY A 439 -12.05 3.82 7.42
CA GLY A 439 -13.18 4.21 6.55
C GLY A 439 -12.76 4.67 5.16
N GLU A 440 -11.71 5.50 5.07
CA GLU A 440 -11.17 5.97 3.78
C GLU A 440 -10.61 4.84 2.93
N GLN A 441 -9.82 3.94 3.55
CA GLN A 441 -9.22 2.80 2.86
C GLN A 441 -10.27 1.79 2.42
N LEU A 442 -11.28 1.53 3.26
CA LEU A 442 -12.40 0.67 2.93
C LEU A 442 -13.17 1.20 1.72
N ARG A 443 -13.49 2.51 1.70
CA ARG A 443 -14.21 3.11 0.57
C ARG A 443 -13.47 2.87 -0.75
N LYS A 444 -12.14 2.91 -0.73
CA LYS A 444 -11.29 2.59 -1.89
C LYS A 444 -11.26 1.10 -2.22
N ALA A 445 -11.15 0.23 -1.23
CA ALA A 445 -11.16 -1.23 -1.43
C ALA A 445 -12.51 -1.78 -1.93
N LEU A 446 -13.61 -1.11 -1.59
CA LEU A 446 -14.96 -1.47 -2.05
C LEU A 446 -15.31 -0.94 -3.45
N GLN A 447 -14.45 -0.13 -4.08
CA GLN A 447 -14.70 0.33 -5.43
C GLN A 447 -14.79 -0.85 -6.40
N GLN A 448 -15.76 -0.78 -7.31
CA GLN A 448 -15.84 -1.72 -8.42
C GLN A 448 -14.62 -1.57 -9.31
N CYS A 449 -14.18 -2.68 -9.88
CA CYS A 449 -13.02 -2.73 -10.75
C CYS A 449 -13.32 -3.49 -12.02
N ILE A 450 -12.44 -3.36 -12.99
CA ILE A 450 -12.49 -4.09 -14.24
C ILE A 450 -11.16 -4.84 -14.34
N THR A 451 -11.23 -6.16 -14.39
CA THR A 451 -10.07 -7.03 -14.57
C THR A 451 -9.92 -7.43 -16.04
N ASN A 452 -8.78 -8.01 -16.42
CA ASN A 452 -8.51 -8.51 -17.78
C ASN A 452 -8.60 -7.42 -18.86
N VAL A 453 -8.21 -6.22 -18.51
CA VAL A 453 -8.19 -5.08 -19.43
C VAL A 453 -7.04 -5.25 -20.43
N LYS A 454 -7.30 -4.86 -21.68
CA LYS A 454 -6.33 -4.86 -22.79
C LYS A 454 -6.34 -3.51 -23.49
N VAL A 455 -5.18 -3.11 -24.02
CA VAL A 455 -5.05 -1.92 -24.87
C VAL A 455 -4.85 -2.35 -26.33
N THR A 456 -5.57 -1.70 -27.23
CA THR A 456 -5.34 -1.78 -28.68
C THR A 456 -4.84 -0.44 -29.18
N TRP A 457 -3.70 -0.45 -29.89
CA TRP A 457 -3.08 0.75 -30.45
C TRP A 457 -3.47 0.89 -31.93
N ASN A 458 -4.31 1.86 -32.26
CA ASN A 458 -4.69 2.18 -33.64
C ASN A 458 -3.83 3.34 -34.14
N LEU A 459 -2.53 3.11 -34.30
CA LEU A 459 -1.55 4.16 -34.63
C LEU A 459 -1.02 4.09 -36.07
N GLY A 460 -1.44 3.10 -36.85
CA GLY A 460 -0.86 2.82 -38.17
C GLY A 460 0.61 2.40 -38.14
N THR A 461 1.16 2.09 -36.95
CA THR A 461 2.51 1.55 -36.76
C THR A 461 2.46 0.19 -36.08
N THR A 462 3.42 -0.67 -36.39
CA THR A 462 3.58 -2.00 -35.79
C THR A 462 4.77 -1.99 -34.82
N GLY A 463 4.85 -3.00 -33.94
CA GLY A 463 5.97 -3.12 -33.00
C GLY A 463 5.92 -2.16 -31.81
N ILE A 464 4.72 -1.73 -31.40
CA ILE A 464 4.56 -0.90 -30.19
C ILE A 464 4.78 -1.76 -28.94
N GLU A 465 5.86 -1.45 -28.23
CA GLU A 465 6.15 -2.02 -26.91
C GLU A 465 5.29 -1.29 -25.87
N THR A 466 4.44 -2.04 -25.17
CA THR A 466 3.45 -1.49 -24.22
C THR A 466 3.96 -1.59 -22.80
N ALA A 467 3.84 -0.52 -22.02
CA ALA A 467 4.12 -0.51 -20.59
C ALA A 467 2.92 0.06 -19.80
N PRO A 468 2.38 -0.65 -18.81
CA PRO A 468 2.80 -1.98 -18.40
C PRO A 468 2.37 -3.07 -19.41
N THR A 469 3.18 -4.13 -19.55
CA THR A 469 2.91 -5.27 -20.43
C THR A 469 1.65 -6.02 -20.02
N GLN A 470 1.44 -6.17 -18.70
CA GLN A 470 0.22 -6.72 -18.11
C GLN A 470 -0.52 -5.62 -17.36
N LEU A 471 -1.70 -5.25 -17.85
CA LEU A 471 -2.49 -4.17 -17.25
C LEU A 471 -3.08 -4.59 -15.90
N PRO A 472 -3.00 -3.72 -14.87
CA PRO A 472 -3.64 -3.97 -13.59
C PRO A 472 -5.17 -3.83 -13.68
N PRO A 473 -5.93 -4.30 -12.67
CA PRO A 473 -7.34 -4.02 -12.58
C PRO A 473 -7.58 -2.51 -12.53
N VAL A 474 -8.59 -2.03 -13.27
CA VAL A 474 -8.90 -0.62 -13.37
C VAL A 474 -10.13 -0.32 -12.51
N TYR A 475 -9.97 0.54 -11.51
CA TYR A 475 -11.03 0.87 -10.56
C TYR A 475 -11.77 2.13 -11.00
N ALA A 476 -13.06 2.22 -10.66
CA ALA A 476 -13.84 3.41 -10.90
C ALA A 476 -13.17 4.65 -10.27
N GLN A 477 -13.04 5.72 -11.04
CA GLN A 477 -12.42 7.00 -10.66
C GLN A 477 -10.91 6.94 -10.34
N ASP A 478 -10.28 5.77 -10.49
CA ASP A 478 -8.82 5.66 -10.48
C ASP A 478 -8.31 5.75 -11.92
N ARG A 479 -7.14 6.35 -12.08
CA ARG A 479 -6.53 6.58 -13.39
C ARG A 479 -5.60 5.41 -13.74
N LEU A 480 -5.71 4.92 -14.97
CA LEU A 480 -4.76 4.03 -15.61
C LEU A 480 -3.95 4.83 -16.63
N ILE A 481 -2.62 4.78 -16.53
CA ILE A 481 -1.72 5.28 -17.58
C ILE A 481 -1.11 4.07 -18.31
N VAL A 482 -1.08 4.16 -19.63
CA VAL A 482 -0.44 3.17 -20.50
C VAL A 482 0.47 3.89 -21.47
N TYR A 483 1.70 3.42 -21.58
CA TYR A 483 2.70 3.92 -22.50
C TYR A 483 2.89 2.96 -23.67
N GLY A 484 3.14 3.52 -24.85
CA GLY A 484 3.56 2.79 -26.04
C GLY A 484 4.88 3.36 -26.55
N LEU A 485 5.91 2.53 -26.66
CA LEU A 485 7.19 2.87 -27.28
C LEU A 485 7.30 2.21 -28.66
N PHE A 486 7.80 2.94 -29.64
CA PHE A 486 7.97 2.44 -31.01
C PHE A 486 9.17 3.10 -31.66
N ASP A 487 9.76 2.43 -32.64
CA ASP A 487 10.84 3.02 -33.40
C ASP A 487 10.32 4.12 -34.31
N ASN A 488 11.00 5.26 -34.25
CA ASN A 488 10.60 6.49 -34.90
C ASN A 488 10.79 6.39 -36.44
N GLN A 489 9.89 5.67 -37.11
CA GLN A 489 9.81 5.65 -38.56
C GLN A 489 8.65 6.54 -38.98
N SER A 490 8.96 7.80 -39.31
CA SER A 490 8.31 8.76 -40.22
C SER A 490 6.79 8.70 -40.48
N ASN A 491 5.98 8.08 -39.62
CA ASN A 491 4.55 7.96 -39.83
C ASN A 491 3.89 9.23 -39.31
N ALA A 492 3.33 10.00 -40.23
CA ALA A 492 2.41 11.07 -39.91
C ALA A 492 1.16 10.43 -39.29
N PHE A 493 1.12 10.33 -37.96
CA PHE A 493 -0.10 9.95 -37.23
C PHE A 493 -1.24 10.85 -37.69
N ASP A 494 -2.32 10.24 -38.17
CA ASP A 494 -3.50 10.93 -38.67
C ASP A 494 -4.46 11.32 -37.54
N HIS A 495 -5.48 12.12 -37.85
CA HIS A 495 -6.53 12.49 -36.89
C HIS A 495 -7.43 11.31 -36.45
N ASN A 496 -7.29 10.13 -37.07
CA ASN A 496 -8.02 8.92 -36.69
C ASN A 496 -7.24 8.04 -35.71
N SER A 497 -5.99 8.38 -35.43
CA SER A 497 -5.14 7.59 -34.55
C SER A 497 -5.71 7.61 -33.12
N SER A 498 -5.88 6.42 -32.54
CA SER A 498 -6.56 6.24 -31.26
C SER A 498 -5.96 5.10 -30.44
N VAL A 499 -6.28 5.10 -29.16
CA VAL A 499 -5.92 4.04 -28.23
C VAL A 499 -7.19 3.53 -27.57
N GLU A 500 -7.49 2.24 -27.73
CA GLU A 500 -8.72 1.64 -27.23
C GLU A 500 -8.44 0.80 -25.98
N LEU A 501 -9.24 1.02 -24.94
CA LEU A 501 -9.30 0.16 -23.77
C LEU A 501 -10.42 -0.86 -23.96
N LYS A 502 -10.08 -2.14 -23.89
CA LYS A 502 -11.01 -3.26 -24.10
C LYS A 502 -11.04 -4.17 -22.89
N VAL A 503 -12.20 -4.75 -22.67
CA VAL A 503 -12.39 -5.87 -21.74
C VAL A 503 -12.94 -7.02 -22.58
N ASP A 504 -12.22 -8.13 -22.62
CA ASP A 504 -12.50 -9.25 -23.53
C ASP A 504 -12.62 -8.79 -25.00
N GLN A 505 -13.83 -8.74 -25.55
CA GLN A 505 -14.13 -8.26 -26.91
C GLN A 505 -14.90 -6.93 -26.93
N GLN A 506 -15.26 -6.38 -25.77
CA GLN A 506 -16.04 -5.15 -25.67
C GLN A 506 -15.12 -3.95 -25.51
N GLN A 507 -15.37 -2.92 -26.31
CA GLN A 507 -14.72 -1.62 -26.15
C GLN A 507 -15.30 -0.91 -24.91
N LEU A 508 -14.42 -0.59 -23.97
CA LEU A 508 -14.77 0.18 -22.78
C LEU A 508 -14.61 1.67 -23.03
N SER A 509 -13.52 2.05 -23.71
CA SER A 509 -13.13 3.44 -23.87
C SER A 509 -12.18 3.65 -25.04
N VAL A 510 -12.18 4.86 -25.62
CA VAL A 510 -11.27 5.24 -26.71
C VAL A 510 -10.65 6.60 -26.44
N ALA A 511 -9.32 6.63 -26.38
CA ALA A 511 -8.55 7.85 -26.32
C ALA A 511 -8.15 8.30 -27.72
N LYS A 512 -8.54 9.52 -28.09
CA LYS A 512 -8.09 10.15 -29.34
C LYS A 512 -6.75 10.83 -29.13
N ILE A 513 -5.89 10.75 -30.14
CA ILE A 513 -4.57 11.37 -30.07
C ILE A 513 -4.67 12.87 -30.33
N ASN A 514 -4.15 13.64 -29.38
CA ASN A 514 -3.91 15.07 -29.54
C ASN A 514 -2.40 15.32 -29.43
N ARG A 515 -1.85 16.09 -30.38
CA ARG A 515 -0.49 16.61 -30.26
C ARG A 515 -0.52 17.86 -29.40
N ILE A 516 0.22 17.85 -28.31
CA ILE A 516 0.43 19.02 -27.46
C ILE A 516 1.81 19.59 -27.82
N PRO A 517 1.89 20.76 -28.48
CA PRO A 517 3.15 21.31 -28.97
C PRO A 517 4.23 21.44 -27.89
N SER A 518 3.85 21.80 -26.66
CA SER A 518 4.79 21.92 -25.55
C SER A 518 5.42 20.58 -25.15
N ILE A 519 4.75 19.44 -25.39
CA ILE A 519 5.24 18.11 -24.97
C ILE A 519 6.05 17.43 -26.06
N SER A 520 5.82 17.75 -27.33
CA SER A 520 6.43 17.04 -28.47
C SER A 520 7.94 17.20 -28.62
N GLU A 521 8.59 18.10 -27.87
CA GLU A 521 9.99 18.48 -28.06
C GLU A 521 10.93 18.09 -26.91
N ASP A 522 10.42 17.70 -25.72
CA ASP A 522 11.23 17.65 -24.49
C ASP A 522 11.75 16.25 -24.11
N GLY A 523 11.25 15.17 -24.71
CA GLY A 523 11.56 13.77 -24.42
C GLY A 523 10.78 13.16 -23.24
N MET A 524 9.80 13.87 -22.68
CA MET A 524 9.18 13.54 -21.39
C MET A 524 8.44 12.19 -21.40
N ILE A 525 7.57 11.96 -22.38
CA ILE A 525 6.77 10.74 -22.49
C ILE A 525 7.68 9.55 -22.81
N ALA A 526 8.63 9.74 -23.72
CA ALA A 526 9.58 8.68 -24.09
C ALA A 526 10.41 8.21 -22.88
N ARG A 527 10.84 9.13 -22.02
CA ARG A 527 11.57 8.81 -20.78
C ARG A 527 10.69 8.07 -19.76
N LEU A 528 9.44 8.51 -19.55
CA LEU A 528 8.50 7.83 -18.65
C LEU A 528 8.16 6.43 -19.15
N ALA A 529 7.92 6.28 -20.45
CA ALA A 529 7.64 4.99 -21.07
C ALA A 529 8.83 4.02 -20.95
N ALA A 530 10.05 4.51 -21.22
CA ALA A 530 11.26 3.70 -21.09
C ALA A 530 11.52 3.32 -19.64
N LYS A 531 11.26 4.24 -18.70
CA LYS A 531 11.36 3.97 -17.27
C LYS A 531 10.36 2.90 -16.82
N ALA A 532 9.12 2.96 -17.29
CA ALA A 532 8.11 1.95 -16.99
C ALA A 532 8.55 0.55 -17.45
N LEU A 533 9.08 0.41 -18.67
CA LEU A 533 9.63 -0.86 -19.18
C LEU A 533 10.85 -1.33 -18.37
N ILE A 534 11.76 -0.42 -18.04
CA ILE A 534 12.93 -0.76 -17.21
C ILE A 534 12.49 -1.32 -15.86
N LEU A 535 11.47 -0.76 -15.23
CA LEU A 535 10.91 -1.28 -13.98
C LEU A 535 10.32 -2.68 -14.18
N GLU A 536 9.55 -2.93 -15.25
CA GLU A 536 9.03 -4.27 -15.53
C GLU A 536 10.14 -5.31 -15.71
N LEU A 537 11.19 -4.98 -16.46
CA LEU A 537 12.34 -5.86 -16.68
C LEU A 537 13.14 -6.13 -15.40
N GLN A 538 13.22 -5.15 -14.49
CA GLN A 538 13.84 -5.34 -13.17
C GLN A 538 13.04 -6.33 -12.32
N HIS A 539 11.71 -6.22 -12.35
CA HIS A 539 10.80 -6.95 -11.46
C HIS A 539 10.35 -8.31 -12.03
N ALA A 540 10.50 -8.57 -13.33
CA ALA A 540 10.20 -9.86 -13.97
C ALA A 540 10.92 -11.05 -13.30
N LYS A 541 12.01 -10.76 -12.58
CA LYS A 541 13.06 -11.69 -12.11
C LYS A 541 12.90 -12.29 -10.72
N ARG A 542 11.94 -11.87 -9.87
CA ARG A 542 11.75 -12.52 -8.54
C ARG A 542 10.75 -13.68 -8.51
N LYS A 543 10.24 -14.09 -9.68
CA LYS A 543 9.33 -15.24 -9.83
C LYS A 543 9.93 -16.62 -9.51
N THR A 544 11.24 -16.74 -9.24
CA THR A 544 11.90 -18.07 -9.18
C THR A 544 12.99 -18.27 -8.13
N ILE A 545 13.30 -17.30 -7.25
CA ILE A 545 14.48 -17.42 -6.37
C ILE A 545 14.09 -17.15 -4.92
N GLY A 546 14.24 -18.19 -4.08
CA GLY A 546 14.14 -18.09 -2.62
C GLY A 546 15.17 -17.13 -2.01
N SER A 547 15.06 -16.91 -0.70
CA SER A 547 15.85 -15.95 0.08
C SER A 547 17.36 -16.04 -0.16
N GLN A 548 18.09 -14.97 0.15
CA GLN A 548 19.55 -14.91 0.02
C GLN A 548 20.31 -16.03 0.75
N GLN A 549 19.68 -16.73 1.71
CA GLN A 549 20.25 -17.92 2.35
C GLN A 549 20.35 -19.14 1.41
N SER A 550 19.46 -19.29 0.43
CA SER A 550 19.56 -20.37 -0.56
C SER A 550 20.74 -20.20 -1.53
N ARG A 551 21.29 -18.98 -1.69
CA ARG A 551 22.45 -18.74 -2.57
C ARG A 551 23.71 -19.48 -2.16
N PHE A 552 23.88 -19.81 -0.88
CA PHE A 552 25.09 -20.50 -0.41
C PHE A 552 24.95 -22.03 -0.42
N GLN A 553 23.73 -22.57 -0.40
CA GLN A 553 23.48 -24.01 -0.38
C GLN A 553 23.33 -24.62 -1.79
N THR A 554 22.90 -23.84 -2.79
CA THR A 554 22.65 -24.32 -4.17
C THR A 554 23.85 -24.14 -5.11
N LEU A 555 25.07 -24.02 -4.57
CA LEU A 555 26.30 -23.98 -5.38
C LEU A 555 26.85 -25.37 -5.74
N VAL A 556 26.15 -26.45 -5.39
CA VAL A 556 26.73 -27.80 -5.50
C VAL A 556 26.07 -28.71 -6.53
N ASP A 557 24.77 -28.63 -6.82
CA ASP A 557 24.15 -29.64 -7.72
C ASP A 557 22.99 -29.02 -8.56
N GLU A 558 23.16 -28.85 -9.88
CA GLU A 558 22.13 -28.95 -10.96
C GLU A 558 22.57 -28.29 -12.31
N PRO A 559 22.31 -28.90 -13.47
CA PRO A 559 22.77 -28.44 -14.80
C PRO A 559 21.92 -27.34 -15.47
N ASN A 560 20.84 -26.84 -14.85
CA ASN A 560 19.94 -25.80 -15.42
C ASN A 560 20.45 -24.34 -15.27
N ASN A 561 21.69 -24.13 -14.80
CA ASN A 561 22.20 -22.80 -14.48
C ASN A 561 22.58 -21.94 -15.71
N ALA A 562 22.94 -22.56 -16.84
CA ALA A 562 23.36 -21.81 -18.04
C ALA A 562 22.21 -20.99 -18.64
N THR A 563 21.03 -21.58 -18.81
CA THR A 563 19.86 -20.91 -19.41
C THR A 563 19.35 -19.75 -18.55
N ILE A 564 19.46 -19.86 -17.22
CA ILE A 564 19.07 -18.78 -16.29
C ILE A 564 20.05 -17.62 -16.43
N LEU A 565 21.36 -17.87 -16.47
CA LEU A 565 22.38 -16.83 -16.64
C LEU A 565 22.19 -16.06 -17.96
N ASP A 566 21.90 -16.77 -19.05
CA ASP A 566 21.70 -16.17 -20.37
C ASP A 566 20.48 -15.22 -20.42
N VAL A 567 19.35 -15.61 -19.81
CA VAL A 567 18.18 -14.73 -19.68
C VAL A 567 18.51 -13.50 -18.83
N LYS A 568 19.26 -13.68 -17.73
CA LYS A 568 19.63 -12.56 -16.86
C LYS A 568 20.51 -11.54 -17.58
N GLU A 569 21.44 -12.01 -18.40
CA GLU A 569 22.28 -11.16 -19.21
C GLU A 569 21.50 -10.44 -20.31
N ASN A 570 20.54 -11.09 -20.95
CA ASN A 570 19.71 -10.47 -21.99
C ASN A 570 18.83 -9.34 -21.42
N GLU A 571 18.19 -9.54 -20.27
CA GLU A 571 17.44 -8.48 -19.59
C GLU A 571 18.34 -7.33 -19.15
N LYS A 572 19.53 -7.63 -18.59
CA LYS A 572 20.51 -6.60 -18.24
C LYS A 572 20.89 -5.77 -19.46
N LYS A 573 21.20 -6.43 -20.58
CA LYS A 573 21.52 -5.78 -21.87
C LYS A 573 20.36 -4.90 -22.33
N ARG A 574 19.11 -5.38 -22.25
CA ARG A 574 17.92 -4.60 -22.62
C ARG A 574 17.71 -3.37 -21.72
N ILE A 575 17.91 -3.50 -20.40
CA ILE A 575 17.83 -2.36 -19.47
C ILE A 575 18.87 -1.30 -19.83
N ILE A 576 20.12 -1.71 -20.11
CA ILE A 576 21.19 -0.80 -20.52
C ILE A 576 20.83 -0.14 -21.86
N GLU A 577 20.33 -0.89 -22.83
CA GLU A 577 19.92 -0.37 -24.14
C GLU A 577 18.83 0.71 -24.01
N LEU A 578 17.74 0.43 -23.28
CA LEU A 578 16.66 1.39 -23.03
C LEU A 578 17.18 2.63 -22.28
N SER A 579 18.02 2.41 -21.27
CA SER A 579 18.63 3.47 -20.47
C SER A 579 19.49 4.42 -21.32
N LEU A 580 20.36 3.88 -22.16
CA LEU A 580 21.23 4.67 -23.04
C LEU A 580 20.44 5.34 -24.17
N LYS A 581 19.48 4.63 -24.80
CA LYS A 581 18.64 5.15 -25.89
C LYS A 581 17.82 6.36 -25.45
N HIS A 582 17.24 6.31 -24.25
CA HIS A 582 16.38 7.37 -23.71
C HIS A 582 17.11 8.31 -22.74
N LYS A 583 18.42 8.10 -22.52
CA LYS A 583 19.27 8.88 -21.60
C LYS A 583 18.70 8.96 -20.18
N ILE A 584 18.22 7.84 -19.65
CA ILE A 584 17.65 7.76 -18.29
C ILE A 584 18.49 6.86 -17.40
N LEU A 585 18.69 7.24 -16.14
CA LEU A 585 19.44 6.43 -15.17
C LEU A 585 18.73 5.10 -14.87
N SER A 586 19.50 4.04 -14.73
CA SER A 586 19.04 2.69 -14.36
C SER A 586 20.00 2.07 -13.32
N PRO A 587 19.65 0.92 -12.70
CA PRO A 587 20.57 0.19 -11.81
C PRO A 587 21.86 -0.28 -12.47
N HIS A 588 21.95 -0.26 -13.81
CA HIS A 588 23.09 -0.72 -14.59
C HIS A 588 23.81 0.40 -15.35
N THR A 589 23.38 1.65 -15.18
CA THR A 589 24.00 2.83 -15.79
C THR A 589 24.30 3.88 -14.73
N ALA A 590 25.20 4.79 -15.02
CA ALA A 590 25.56 5.91 -14.15
C ALA A 590 25.95 7.13 -14.97
N PHE A 591 25.68 8.32 -14.43
CA PHE A 591 26.15 9.57 -15.02
C PHE A 591 27.56 9.87 -14.52
N ILE A 592 28.48 10.18 -15.44
CA ILE A 592 29.87 10.57 -15.14
C ILE A 592 30.24 11.87 -15.85
N GLY A 593 30.66 12.88 -15.09
CA GLY A 593 31.24 14.11 -15.58
C GLY A 593 32.72 14.19 -15.20
N ILE A 594 33.60 14.54 -16.15
CA ILE A 594 35.04 14.70 -15.89
C ILE A 594 35.46 16.14 -16.17
N GLU A 595 36.00 16.79 -15.14
CA GLU A 595 36.62 18.10 -15.23
C GLU A 595 38.14 17.94 -15.44
N LYS A 596 38.59 18.05 -16.68
CA LYS A 596 40.03 18.01 -17.00
C LYS A 596 40.72 19.26 -16.42
N ARG A 597 41.73 19.03 -15.58
CA ARG A 597 42.55 20.07 -14.93
C ARG A 597 43.99 19.96 -15.42
N THR A 598 44.64 21.10 -15.64
CA THR A 598 46.06 21.19 -16.03
C THR A 598 46.99 21.02 -14.83
N ASP A 599 46.61 21.55 -13.66
CA ASP A 599 47.42 21.59 -12.43
C ASP A 599 46.73 20.85 -11.27
N GLY A 600 45.99 19.80 -11.60
CA GLY A 600 45.17 19.08 -10.64
C GLY A 600 46.00 18.21 -9.67
N TYR A 601 45.74 18.35 -8.36
CA TYR A 601 46.41 17.57 -7.32
C TYR A 601 45.40 17.02 -6.32
N ASN A 602 45.31 15.68 -6.22
CA ASN A 602 44.30 14.97 -5.43
C ASN A 602 44.89 14.13 -4.28
N THR A 603 46.19 14.19 -4.00
CA THR A 603 46.86 13.23 -3.09
C THR A 603 46.44 13.36 -1.63
N ASP A 604 46.00 14.55 -1.22
CA ASP A 604 45.59 14.87 0.17
C ASP A 604 44.06 14.99 0.30
N MET A 605 43.32 14.44 -0.67
CA MET A 605 41.86 14.54 -0.71
C MET A 605 41.22 13.74 0.42
N VAL A 606 40.30 14.38 1.15
CA VAL A 606 39.60 13.75 2.28
C VAL A 606 38.13 13.49 1.92
N LEU A 607 37.63 12.30 2.29
CA LEU A 607 36.22 11.96 2.15
C LEU A 607 35.38 12.75 3.17
N ARG A 608 34.33 13.39 2.70
CA ARG A 608 33.34 14.12 3.51
C ARG A 608 31.94 13.70 3.12
N GLU A 609 31.09 13.56 4.13
CA GLU A 609 29.67 13.28 3.92
C GLU A 609 28.88 14.59 4.03
N VAL A 610 27.85 14.74 3.20
CA VAL A 610 26.84 15.79 3.39
C VAL A 610 25.77 15.24 4.33
N PRO A 611 25.40 15.96 5.40
CA PRO A 611 24.37 15.51 6.33
C PRO A 611 23.00 15.51 5.67
N ILE A 612 22.15 14.58 6.09
CA ILE A 612 20.76 14.49 5.67
C ILE A 612 19.85 15.01 6.79
N GLN A 613 18.92 15.92 6.46
CA GLN A 613 17.93 16.40 7.42
C GLN A 613 16.83 15.33 7.61
N ILE A 614 16.46 15.09 8.88
CA ILE A 614 15.29 14.26 9.22
C ILE A 614 14.03 15.11 9.11
N SER A 615 12.96 14.53 8.56
CA SER A 615 11.63 15.15 8.57
C SER A 615 11.18 15.49 10.01
N ALA A 616 10.49 16.61 10.20
CA ALA A 616 9.80 16.93 11.45
C ALA A 616 8.87 15.78 11.88
N ASP A 617 8.21 15.12 10.93
CA ASP A 617 7.36 13.93 11.17
C ASP A 617 8.16 12.72 11.70
N ASP A 618 9.49 12.75 11.49
CA ASP A 618 10.45 11.71 11.87
C ASP A 618 11.29 12.12 13.10
N GLN A 619 11.21 13.36 13.61
CA GLN A 619 12.05 13.82 14.74
C GLN A 619 11.80 13.02 16.03
N ILE A 620 10.58 12.51 16.20
CA ILE A 620 10.16 11.67 17.33
C ILE A 620 11.00 10.38 17.43
N LEU A 621 11.55 9.88 16.31
CA LEU A 621 12.43 8.70 16.26
C LEU A 621 13.73 8.88 17.06
N THR A 622 14.19 10.11 17.26
CA THR A 622 15.50 10.41 17.85
C THR A 622 15.44 10.88 19.31
N SER A 623 14.25 11.24 19.80
CA SER A 623 14.07 11.87 21.11
C SER A 623 13.71 10.92 22.25
N SER A 624 13.59 9.60 22.01
CA SER A 624 13.31 8.64 23.08
C SER A 624 14.48 8.56 24.06
N PRO A 625 14.33 8.99 25.33
CA PRO A 625 15.34 8.76 26.34
C PRO A 625 15.38 7.25 26.59
N GLN A 626 16.53 6.61 26.41
CA GLN A 626 16.76 5.29 26.99
C GLN A 626 16.53 5.42 28.50
N MET A 627 15.37 4.99 29.00
CA MET A 627 15.19 4.72 30.42
C MET A 627 16.19 3.61 30.77
N ARG A 628 17.37 4.00 31.26
CA ARG A 628 18.17 3.14 32.11
C ARG A 628 17.34 2.90 33.36
N ILE A 629 16.62 1.78 33.39
CA ILE A 629 16.08 1.23 34.62
C ILE A 629 17.30 0.83 35.47
N ASN A 630 17.82 1.77 36.24
CA ASN A 630 18.64 1.45 37.40
C ASN A 630 17.71 0.75 38.40
N THR A 631 17.74 -0.57 38.42
CA THR A 631 17.14 -1.35 39.51
C THR A 631 17.96 -1.13 40.78
N ALA A 632 17.81 0.03 41.42
CA ALA A 632 18.14 0.20 42.82
C ALA A 632 17.02 -0.47 43.63
N ARG A 633 17.27 -1.72 44.05
CA ARG A 633 16.40 -2.44 44.98
C ARG A 633 16.40 -1.72 46.33
N TYR A 634 15.35 -0.96 46.61
CA TYR A 634 14.99 -0.60 47.98
C TYR A 634 14.36 -1.83 48.64
N PHE A 635 15.12 -2.51 49.48
CA PHE A 635 14.59 -3.46 50.46
C PHE A 635 14.27 -2.69 51.75
N PRO A 636 13.06 -2.81 52.34
CA PRO A 636 12.82 -2.33 53.68
C PRO A 636 13.50 -3.27 54.69
N SER A 637 14.22 -2.64 55.61
CA SER A 637 14.94 -3.24 56.73
C SER A 637 14.00 -3.94 57.72
N SER A 638 14.26 -5.21 58.00
CA SER A 638 13.96 -5.83 59.30
C SER A 638 15.19 -6.59 59.78
N ASN A 639 15.74 -6.10 60.88
CA ASN A 639 16.79 -6.73 61.68
C ASN A 639 16.43 -8.19 62.00
N ILE A 640 17.42 -9.10 62.02
CA ILE A 640 17.68 -10.04 63.12
C ILE A 640 18.94 -10.90 62.79
N SER A 641 19.92 -10.76 63.70
CA SER A 641 21.00 -11.68 64.13
C SER A 641 21.95 -12.36 63.14
N TYR A 642 23.21 -11.87 63.19
CA TYR A 642 24.48 -12.60 63.34
C TYR A 642 24.48 -14.14 63.19
N THR A 643 25.34 -14.64 62.30
CA THR A 643 26.61 -15.34 62.66
C THR A 643 27.47 -15.63 61.42
N ARG A 644 28.77 -15.25 61.50
CA ARG A 644 30.00 -16.04 61.23
C ARG A 644 29.92 -17.16 60.15
N SER A 645 30.86 -17.39 59.23
CA SER A 645 32.27 -16.99 59.05
C SER A 645 32.80 -17.64 57.75
N ILE A 646 33.77 -16.97 57.10
CA ILE A 646 35.07 -17.51 56.60
C ILE A 646 35.13 -18.46 55.36
N ASP A 647 35.98 -17.98 54.42
CA ASP A 647 36.97 -18.61 53.52
C ASP A 647 36.68 -19.39 52.22
N VAL A 648 37.28 -18.81 51.15
CA VAL A 648 38.37 -19.32 50.27
C VAL A 648 38.23 -20.71 49.64
N GLY A 649 38.40 -20.78 48.32
CA GLY A 649 38.82 -22.02 47.66
C GLY A 649 38.96 -21.95 46.14
N TYR A 650 40.18 -21.69 45.67
CA TYR A 650 40.64 -21.85 44.28
C TYR A 650 40.95 -23.33 43.95
N ARG A 651 41.06 -23.63 42.63
CA ARG A 651 41.52 -24.87 41.91
C ARG A 651 40.35 -25.68 41.32
N GLY A 652 40.34 -26.14 40.06
CA GLY A 652 41.36 -26.27 39.02
C GLY A 652 41.28 -27.68 38.43
N GLY A 653 41.23 -27.84 37.09
CA GLY A 653 41.59 -29.11 36.44
C GLY A 653 40.73 -29.62 35.27
N ARG A 654 41.28 -29.43 34.05
CA ARG A 654 41.43 -30.37 32.90
C ARG A 654 40.23 -31.21 32.37
N GLY A 655 39.90 -30.96 31.09
CA GLY A 655 40.27 -31.86 29.98
C GLY A 655 39.25 -32.93 29.52
N GLY A 656 39.01 -32.99 28.20
CA GLY A 656 38.60 -34.23 27.52
C GLY A 656 37.49 -34.10 26.46
N SER A 657 37.88 -34.15 25.19
CA SER A 657 37.05 -34.42 24.01
C SER A 657 36.60 -35.89 23.96
N PHE A 658 35.41 -36.19 23.40
CA PHE A 658 35.21 -37.09 22.24
C PHE A 658 33.77 -37.59 22.07
N ILE A 659 33.37 -37.56 20.80
CA ILE A 659 32.28 -38.18 20.02
C ILE A 659 31.90 -39.62 20.46
N CYS A 660 30.60 -39.96 20.44
CA CYS A 660 30.14 -41.21 19.80
C CYS A 660 28.63 -41.27 19.48
N ASN A 661 28.35 -41.78 18.28
CA ASN A 661 27.07 -42.21 17.72
C ASN A 661 26.40 -43.35 18.51
N ARG A 662 25.08 -43.50 18.35
CA ARG A 662 24.41 -44.81 18.40
C ARG A 662 23.37 -44.95 17.29
N LYS A 663 23.54 -46.00 16.48
CA LYS A 663 22.60 -46.60 15.54
C LYS A 663 22.48 -48.10 15.89
N MET A 664 21.44 -48.72 15.34
CA MET A 664 21.07 -50.17 15.23
C MET A 664 19.82 -50.54 16.06
N ASN A 665 18.85 -51.33 15.57
CA ASN A 665 18.67 -52.02 14.27
C ASN A 665 17.20 -52.50 14.07
N ASP A 666 16.93 -52.91 12.83
CA ASP A 666 15.70 -53.40 12.15
C ASP A 666 14.92 -54.57 12.76
N LEU A 667 13.64 -54.73 12.33
CA LEU A 667 13.15 -55.93 11.58
C LEU A 667 11.68 -55.80 11.08
N SER A 668 11.53 -55.90 9.75
CA SER A 668 10.48 -56.51 8.88
C SER A 668 9.00 -56.64 9.30
N SER A 669 8.09 -56.16 8.42
CA SER A 669 7.10 -57.01 7.70
C SER A 669 6.11 -56.19 6.84
N SER A 670 5.78 -56.74 5.68
CA SER A 670 4.65 -56.43 4.75
C SER A 670 3.97 -57.79 4.41
N PRO A 671 2.75 -57.95 3.81
CA PRO A 671 2.18 -57.17 2.70
C PRO A 671 0.62 -57.10 2.55
N LEU A 672 0.16 -56.53 1.41
CA LEU A 672 -1.06 -56.79 0.59
C LEU A 672 -2.16 -55.70 0.50
N GLY A 673 -2.57 -55.37 -0.75
CA GLY A 673 -3.91 -54.80 -1.02
C GLY A 673 -4.20 -53.93 -2.28
N LEU A 674 -3.88 -54.39 -3.49
CA LEU A 674 -4.57 -54.21 -4.80
C LEU A 674 -5.41 -52.95 -5.22
N SER A 675 -5.05 -52.45 -6.41
CA SER A 675 -5.86 -52.17 -7.64
C SER A 675 -6.78 -50.93 -7.76
N PHE A 676 -6.54 -50.04 -8.75
CA PHE A 676 -7.10 -50.11 -10.12
C PHE A 676 -6.67 -48.89 -10.98
N MET A 677 -6.21 -49.14 -12.21
CA MET A 677 -6.01 -48.14 -13.28
C MET A 677 -7.29 -48.03 -14.12
N MET A 678 -7.66 -46.83 -14.57
CA MET A 678 -8.21 -46.65 -15.93
C MET A 678 -8.03 -45.22 -16.44
N GLN A 679 -7.39 -45.14 -17.62
CA GLN A 679 -7.37 -44.00 -18.53
C GLN A 679 -8.72 -43.88 -19.25
N GLN A 680 -9.13 -42.65 -19.61
CA GLN A 680 -9.62 -42.30 -20.95
C GLN A 680 -9.92 -40.77 -21.06
N GLN A 681 -9.39 -40.14 -22.11
CA GLN A 681 -9.96 -38.95 -22.78
C GLN A 681 -10.64 -39.43 -24.10
N PRO A 682 -11.15 -38.55 -24.99
CA PRO A 682 -12.35 -37.72 -24.88
C PRO A 682 -13.28 -37.95 -26.09
N GLN A 683 -14.57 -37.58 -26.03
CA GLN A 683 -15.37 -37.40 -27.26
C GLN A 683 -16.34 -36.21 -27.20
N GLN A 684 -16.39 -35.55 -28.35
CA GLN A 684 -17.21 -34.42 -28.76
C GLN A 684 -18.72 -34.75 -28.77
N MET A 685 -19.57 -33.74 -28.55
CA MET A 685 -20.80 -33.64 -29.33
C MET A 685 -21.30 -32.20 -29.45
N SER A 686 -21.43 -31.79 -30.70
CA SER A 686 -22.11 -30.62 -31.26
C SER A 686 -23.61 -30.85 -31.40
N VAL A 687 -24.46 -29.87 -31.11
CA VAL A 687 -25.80 -29.75 -31.71
C VAL A 687 -26.17 -28.28 -31.94
N MET A 688 -26.67 -28.01 -33.16
CA MET A 688 -27.11 -26.73 -33.71
C MET A 688 -28.53 -26.29 -33.29
N PHE A 689 -28.71 -24.96 -33.38
CA PHE A 689 -29.91 -24.15 -33.62
C PHE A 689 -31.24 -24.80 -34.05
N GLN A 690 -32.34 -24.24 -33.53
CA GLN A 690 -33.45 -23.77 -34.39
C GLN A 690 -34.29 -22.65 -33.72
N GLN A 691 -34.55 -21.60 -34.50
CA GLN A 691 -35.47 -20.48 -34.21
C GLN A 691 -36.92 -20.88 -34.53
N SER A 692 -37.90 -20.30 -33.83
CA SER A 692 -39.16 -19.88 -34.48
C SER A 692 -39.91 -18.81 -33.66
N ARG A 693 -40.56 -17.93 -34.42
CA ARG A 693 -41.25 -16.69 -34.05
C ARG A 693 -42.70 -16.92 -33.60
N MET A 694 -43.25 -15.89 -32.96
CA MET A 694 -44.61 -15.31 -33.09
C MET A 694 -45.46 -15.26 -31.81
N SER A 695 -45.72 -14.03 -31.37
CA SER A 695 -46.84 -13.53 -30.56
C SER A 695 -48.11 -13.35 -31.44
N PRO A 696 -49.25 -12.78 -30.95
CA PRO A 696 -49.95 -12.84 -29.66
C PRO A 696 -51.47 -13.17 -29.85
N ILE A 697 -52.32 -13.01 -28.82
CA ILE A 697 -53.74 -12.50 -28.82
C ILE A 697 -54.68 -13.26 -27.86
N PHE A 698 -55.26 -12.49 -26.90
CA PHE A 698 -56.62 -12.50 -26.28
C PHE A 698 -57.32 -13.85 -25.92
N SER A 699 -58.15 -14.00 -24.89
CA SER A 699 -59.09 -13.10 -24.21
C SER A 699 -59.66 -13.73 -22.92
N SER A 700 -60.07 -12.83 -22.02
CA SER A 700 -61.35 -12.78 -21.28
C SER A 700 -61.76 -13.85 -20.25
N GLN A 701 -62.01 -13.32 -19.03
CA GLN A 701 -63.24 -13.44 -18.22
C GLN A 701 -63.67 -14.84 -17.74
N SER A 702 -64.33 -15.04 -16.60
CA SER A 702 -64.71 -14.27 -15.41
C SER A 702 -65.49 -15.27 -14.53
N ASN A 703 -65.86 -14.84 -13.31
CA ASN A 703 -66.99 -15.32 -12.51
C ASN A 703 -66.72 -16.52 -11.57
N THR A 704 -66.56 -16.25 -10.25
CA THR A 704 -67.61 -16.23 -9.17
C THR A 704 -68.14 -17.63 -8.86
N SER A 705 -68.45 -18.07 -7.64
CA SER A 705 -68.43 -17.57 -6.26
C SER A 705 -68.98 -18.71 -5.36
N SER A 706 -68.97 -18.49 -4.04
CA SER A 706 -69.81 -19.13 -2.99
C SER A 706 -69.32 -20.48 -2.42
N LEU A 707 -68.89 -20.54 -1.13
CA LEU A 707 -69.67 -20.64 0.14
C LEU A 707 -70.35 -22.04 0.26
N ILE A 708 -70.43 -22.81 1.35
CA ILE A 708 -70.26 -22.61 2.80
C ILE A 708 -70.40 -23.98 3.54
N LYS A 709 -69.70 -24.14 4.70
CA LYS A 709 -69.98 -24.93 5.93
C LYS A 709 -70.28 -26.46 5.93
N SER A 710 -69.58 -27.19 6.81
CA SER A 710 -70.07 -27.73 8.12
C SER A 710 -69.14 -28.86 8.63
N CYS A 711 -68.46 -28.73 9.78
CA CYS A 711 -68.81 -29.07 11.18
C CYS A 711 -68.96 -30.57 11.55
N ARG A 712 -68.06 -31.06 12.44
CA ARG A 712 -68.30 -31.90 13.66
C ARG A 712 -66.94 -32.38 14.23
N ARG A 713 -66.67 -32.74 15.50
CA ARG A 713 -67.04 -32.38 16.90
C ARG A 713 -66.52 -33.55 17.77
N MET A 714 -65.78 -33.31 18.86
CA MET A 714 -65.73 -34.05 20.16
C MET A 714 -64.46 -33.61 20.95
N ARG A 715 -64.49 -32.88 22.08
CA ARG A 715 -64.79 -33.23 23.51
C ARG A 715 -63.92 -34.42 24.01
N SER A 716 -63.22 -34.39 25.16
CA SER A 716 -63.59 -33.87 26.49
C SER A 716 -62.45 -33.87 27.56
N ARG A 717 -62.51 -32.91 28.51
CA ARG A 717 -62.38 -32.99 30.01
C ARG A 717 -61.09 -33.55 30.67
N SER A 718 -60.60 -33.13 31.86
CA SER A 718 -60.85 -32.02 32.81
C SER A 718 -59.98 -32.17 34.10
N ARG A 719 -59.60 -31.04 34.76
CA ARG A 719 -59.45 -30.78 36.23
C ARG A 719 -58.32 -31.48 37.03
N SER A 720 -57.74 -30.99 38.13
CA SER A 720 -57.65 -29.68 38.85
C SER A 720 -56.78 -29.84 40.13
N HIS A 721 -56.30 -28.71 40.69
CA HIS A 721 -55.93 -28.43 42.11
C HIS A 721 -54.46 -28.42 42.58
N SER A 722 -54.21 -27.49 43.51
CA SER A 722 -52.95 -26.98 44.10
C SER A 722 -53.09 -26.94 45.65
N PRO A 723 -52.12 -26.38 46.42
CA PRO A 723 -51.02 -26.98 47.19
C PRO A 723 -51.28 -26.94 48.74
N PRO A 724 -50.32 -27.17 49.70
CA PRO A 724 -49.28 -26.18 50.11
C PRO A 724 -47.96 -26.78 50.72
N GLN A 725 -47.20 -25.93 51.43
CA GLN A 725 -45.75 -25.88 51.78
C GLN A 725 -45.20 -26.74 52.96
N CYS A 726 -43.85 -26.83 52.97
CA CYS A 726 -42.88 -26.68 54.08
C CYS A 726 -42.12 -27.89 54.71
N ASP A 727 -40.78 -27.66 54.79
CA ASP A 727 -39.76 -28.04 55.78
C ASP A 727 -38.80 -29.27 55.66
N GLU A 728 -37.51 -28.89 55.52
CA GLU A 728 -36.26 -29.33 56.18
C GLU A 728 -35.51 -30.68 55.91
N MET A 729 -34.25 -30.47 55.49
CA MET A 729 -32.95 -31.04 55.93
C MET A 729 -32.41 -32.43 55.47
N TYR A 730 -31.30 -32.34 54.70
CA TYR A 730 -30.01 -33.05 54.78
C TYR A 730 -29.93 -34.61 54.71
N ASN A 731 -29.47 -35.18 53.58
CA ASN A 731 -28.05 -35.56 53.33
C ASN A 731 -27.81 -36.43 52.06
N GLN A 732 -26.82 -36.00 51.29
CA GLN A 732 -25.75 -36.78 50.60
C GLN A 732 -25.94 -37.52 49.25
N ARG A 733 -25.14 -37.01 48.28
CA ARG A 733 -24.34 -37.70 47.23
C ARG A 733 -25.14 -38.25 46.04
N THR A 734 -24.84 -38.02 44.75
CA THR A 734 -23.66 -37.50 44.03
C THR A 734 -24.04 -37.31 42.54
N ARG A 735 -23.28 -36.47 41.83
CA ARG A 735 -23.02 -36.41 40.36
C ARG A 735 -23.85 -35.48 39.45
N LYS A 736 -23.07 -34.60 38.80
CA LYS A 736 -23.21 -33.92 37.50
C LYS A 736 -24.22 -32.76 37.44
N GLN A 737 -23.73 -31.55 37.72
CA GLN A 737 -24.36 -30.31 37.28
C GLN A 737 -23.65 -29.76 36.05
N SER A 738 -24.42 -29.65 34.97
CA SER A 738 -24.28 -28.64 33.94
C SER A 738 -24.47 -27.26 34.58
N SER A 739 -23.42 -26.43 34.59
CA SER A 739 -23.58 -25.02 34.92
C SER A 739 -23.95 -24.25 33.65
N HIS A 740 -25.26 -24.10 33.44
CA HIS A 740 -25.80 -22.94 32.75
C HIS A 740 -25.37 -21.69 33.52
N ALA A 741 -24.36 -20.99 33.02
CA ALA A 741 -24.05 -19.65 33.48
C ALA A 741 -25.19 -18.73 33.01
N LYS A 742 -26.06 -18.36 33.94
CA LYS A 742 -26.92 -17.18 33.82
C LYS A 742 -26.02 -15.98 33.53
N ILE A 743 -26.12 -15.44 32.33
CA ILE A 743 -25.63 -14.11 32.02
C ILE A 743 -26.53 -13.16 32.81
N SER A 744 -26.01 -12.63 33.91
CA SER A 744 -26.57 -11.44 34.54
C SER A 744 -26.51 -10.32 33.51
N SER A 745 -27.67 -9.75 33.17
CA SER A 745 -27.79 -8.52 32.40
C SER A 745 -27.18 -7.38 33.23
N GLU A 746 -25.90 -7.13 33.06
CA GLU A 746 -25.38 -5.78 33.30
C GLU A 746 -26.09 -4.88 32.30
N THR A 747 -26.95 -4.00 32.78
CA THR A 747 -27.45 -2.86 32.03
C THR A 747 -26.23 -2.04 31.63
N LEU A 748 -25.76 -2.23 30.40
CA LEU A 748 -24.68 -1.47 29.82
C LEU A 748 -25.16 -0.01 29.72
N GLU A 749 -24.63 0.88 30.56
CA GLU A 749 -24.94 2.31 30.49
C GLU A 749 -24.57 2.82 29.09
N TRP A 750 -25.51 3.46 28.41
CA TRP A 750 -25.25 4.02 27.10
C TRP A 750 -24.20 5.14 27.18
N PRO A 751 -23.23 5.18 26.25
CA PRO A 751 -22.27 6.27 26.21
C PRO A 751 -22.97 7.62 26.04
N THR A 752 -22.42 8.67 26.66
CA THR A 752 -22.96 10.03 26.57
C THR A 752 -22.34 10.85 25.44
N ASN A 753 -21.09 10.54 25.05
CA ASN A 753 -20.38 11.18 23.94
C ASN A 753 -20.89 10.63 22.59
N ASN A 754 -21.23 11.52 21.66
CA ASN A 754 -21.70 11.14 20.32
C ASN A 754 -20.74 10.18 19.59
N GLN A 755 -19.42 10.37 19.71
CA GLN A 755 -18.43 9.50 19.05
C GLN A 755 -18.48 8.07 19.62
N ASP A 756 -18.62 7.93 20.94
CA ASP A 756 -18.69 6.64 21.61
C ASP A 756 -20.04 5.96 21.39
N ILE A 757 -21.12 6.73 21.24
CA ILE A 757 -22.42 6.20 20.79
C ILE A 757 -22.27 5.59 19.40
N VAL A 758 -21.61 6.28 18.46
CA VAL A 758 -21.37 5.76 17.11
C VAL A 758 -20.56 4.47 17.15
N ARG A 759 -19.49 4.41 17.95
CA ARG A 759 -18.71 3.17 18.15
C ARG A 759 -19.57 2.04 18.69
N HIS A 760 -20.36 2.33 19.72
CA HIS A 760 -21.25 1.34 20.31
C HIS A 760 -22.26 0.81 19.29
N LEU A 761 -22.85 1.68 18.46
CA LEU A 761 -23.74 1.28 17.37
C LEU A 761 -23.04 0.38 16.34
N ILE A 762 -21.78 0.65 16.01
CA ILE A 762 -21.00 -0.21 15.10
C ILE A 762 -20.74 -1.58 15.74
N ASP A 763 -20.37 -1.62 17.02
CA ASP A 763 -20.02 -2.86 17.73
C ASP A 763 -21.22 -3.81 17.86
N ILE A 764 -22.39 -3.27 18.17
CA ILE A 764 -23.63 -4.06 18.37
C ILE A 764 -24.34 -4.44 17.08
N GLN A 765 -23.91 -3.92 15.90
CA GLN A 765 -24.47 -4.38 14.64
C GLN A 765 -24.14 -5.86 14.45
N ASP A 766 -25.12 -6.68 14.04
CA ASP A 766 -24.81 -8.06 13.66
C ASP A 766 -24.04 -8.12 12.34
N PHE A 767 -23.28 -9.19 12.13
CA PHE A 767 -22.47 -9.32 10.90
C PHE A 767 -23.34 -9.51 9.66
N ASN A 768 -24.61 -9.88 9.81
CA ASN A 768 -25.63 -9.83 8.78
C ASN A 768 -25.99 -8.39 8.31
N GLY A 769 -25.48 -7.35 8.98
CA GLY A 769 -25.68 -5.94 8.63
C GLY A 769 -26.89 -5.27 9.27
N LEU A 770 -27.62 -5.93 10.18
CA LEU A 770 -28.81 -5.38 10.83
C LEU A 770 -28.54 -5.09 12.31
N TRP A 771 -29.37 -4.21 12.88
CA TRP A 771 -29.38 -3.89 14.31
C TRP A 771 -30.60 -4.51 14.98
N HIS A 772 -30.37 -5.16 16.11
CA HIS A 772 -31.43 -5.71 16.96
C HIS A 772 -31.43 -4.96 18.30
N LEU A 773 -31.98 -3.76 18.28
CA LEU A 773 -32.09 -2.90 19.47
C LEU A 773 -33.37 -3.22 20.24
N ASP A 774 -33.27 -3.29 21.57
CA ASP A 774 -34.44 -3.40 22.44
C ASP A 774 -35.18 -2.07 22.57
N ALA A 775 -36.38 -2.12 23.16
CA ALA A 775 -37.23 -0.94 23.31
C ALA A 775 -36.59 0.16 24.18
N GLU A 776 -35.75 -0.22 25.15
CA GLU A 776 -35.06 0.72 26.04
C GLU A 776 -33.94 1.47 25.29
N SER A 777 -33.17 0.77 24.47
CA SER A 777 -32.14 1.35 23.61
C SER A 777 -32.73 2.33 22.59
N ILE A 778 -33.86 1.97 21.96
CA ILE A 778 -34.57 2.88 21.04
C ILE A 778 -35.08 4.11 21.78
N ARG A 779 -35.62 3.93 22.99
CA ARG A 779 -36.07 5.05 23.82
C ARG A 779 -34.91 5.97 24.20
N HIS A 780 -33.75 5.42 24.55
CA HIS A 780 -32.56 6.20 24.85
C HIS A 780 -32.09 7.01 23.63
N LEU A 781 -32.04 6.38 22.45
CA LEU A 781 -31.54 7.00 21.22
C LEU A 781 -32.48 8.07 20.64
N THR A 782 -33.80 7.86 20.73
CA THR A 782 -34.81 8.66 20.01
C THR A 782 -35.74 9.44 20.92
N SER A 783 -35.76 9.17 22.24
CA SER A 783 -36.79 9.65 23.18
C SER A 783 -38.23 9.20 22.85
N LYS A 784 -38.42 8.25 21.93
CA LYS A 784 -39.71 7.67 21.51
C LYS A 784 -39.82 6.20 21.89
N LEU A 785 -41.02 5.63 21.94
CA LEU A 785 -41.20 4.21 22.20
C LEU A 785 -41.12 3.41 20.90
N LEU A 786 -40.54 2.20 20.94
CA LEU A 786 -40.49 1.32 19.76
C LEU A 786 -41.89 1.03 19.19
N ALA A 787 -42.90 0.89 20.07
CA ALA A 787 -44.31 0.70 19.69
C ALA A 787 -44.86 1.83 18.80
N ASP A 788 -44.31 3.05 18.89
CA ASP A 788 -44.70 4.16 18.03
C ASP A 788 -44.35 3.89 16.56
N PHE A 789 -43.40 2.99 16.28
CA PHE A 789 -42.89 2.70 14.94
C PHE A 789 -43.43 1.37 14.37
N GLU A 790 -43.93 0.46 15.20
CA GLU A 790 -44.42 -0.87 14.78
C GLU A 790 -45.58 -0.81 13.77
N SER A 791 -46.31 0.30 13.71
CA SER A 791 -47.35 0.51 12.70
C SER A 791 -46.79 0.70 11.28
N ILE A 792 -45.49 0.94 11.11
CA ILE A 792 -44.84 1.23 9.82
C ILE A 792 -44.38 -0.06 9.15
N HIS A 793 -43.77 -0.99 9.89
CA HIS A 793 -43.25 -2.25 9.36
C HIS A 793 -43.27 -3.35 10.42
N THR A 794 -43.57 -4.59 10.01
CA THR A 794 -43.76 -5.74 10.92
C THR A 794 -42.45 -6.42 11.33
N ASP A 795 -41.41 -6.39 10.49
CA ASP A 795 -40.09 -6.89 10.84
C ASP A 795 -39.37 -5.85 11.72
N VAL A 796 -39.27 -6.16 13.02
CA VAL A 796 -38.61 -5.31 14.02
C VAL A 796 -37.16 -5.04 13.67
N SER A 797 -36.44 -6.00 13.07
CA SER A 797 -35.03 -5.84 12.70
C SER A 797 -34.82 -4.81 11.59
N VAL A 798 -35.73 -4.78 10.61
CA VAL A 798 -35.74 -3.78 9.55
C VAL A 798 -36.07 -2.41 10.13
N LEU A 799 -37.02 -2.35 11.06
CA LEU A 799 -37.47 -1.12 11.71
C LEU A 799 -36.37 -0.49 12.56
N THR A 800 -35.76 -1.25 13.47
CA THR A 800 -34.66 -0.78 14.34
C THR A 800 -33.45 -0.36 13.50
N SER A 801 -33.12 -1.12 12.46
CA SER A 801 -32.02 -0.77 11.55
C SER A 801 -32.30 0.52 10.78
N ALA A 802 -33.52 0.72 10.29
CA ALA A 802 -33.92 1.94 9.61
C ALA A 802 -33.88 3.18 10.54
N ILE A 803 -34.25 3.01 11.81
CA ILE A 803 -34.10 4.06 12.85
C ILE A 803 -32.62 4.41 13.03
N VAL A 804 -31.75 3.42 13.18
CA VAL A 804 -30.30 3.65 13.33
C VAL A 804 -29.71 4.37 12.11
N LEU A 805 -30.08 3.96 10.89
CA LEU A 805 -29.64 4.63 9.67
C LEU A 805 -30.02 6.12 9.66
N ILE A 806 -31.24 6.47 10.06
CA ILE A 806 -31.67 7.87 10.15
C ILE A 806 -30.85 8.62 11.19
N LEU A 807 -30.62 8.03 12.37
CA LEU A 807 -29.83 8.67 13.43
C LEU A 807 -28.37 8.90 12.99
N LEU A 808 -27.74 7.91 12.34
CA LEU A 808 -26.39 8.06 11.81
C LEU A 808 -26.30 9.22 10.81
N GLU A 809 -27.26 9.33 9.90
CA GLU A 809 -27.28 10.38 8.87
C GLU A 809 -27.63 11.77 9.40
N THR A 810 -28.55 11.86 10.35
CA THR A 810 -29.10 13.15 10.81
C THR A 810 -28.38 13.70 12.04
N ARG A 811 -28.05 12.85 13.01
CA ARG A 811 -27.44 13.24 14.28
C ARG A 811 -25.93 13.07 14.29
N PHE A 812 -25.40 12.05 13.58
CA PHE A 812 -23.99 11.68 13.64
C PHE A 812 -23.25 11.89 12.31
N GLY A 813 -23.72 12.82 11.48
CA GLY A 813 -23.15 13.11 10.15
C GLY A 813 -21.67 13.53 10.19
N GLU A 814 -21.22 14.16 11.26
CA GLU A 814 -19.80 14.53 11.46
C GLU A 814 -18.86 13.30 11.56
N PHE A 815 -19.39 12.15 11.95
CA PHE A 815 -18.65 10.88 12.07
C PHE A 815 -18.88 9.94 10.88
N ALA A 816 -19.35 10.45 9.73
CA ALA A 816 -19.69 9.63 8.56
C ALA A 816 -18.56 8.68 8.13
N SER A 817 -17.30 9.10 8.23
CA SER A 817 -16.15 8.25 7.92
C SER A 817 -16.10 6.96 8.77
N MET A 818 -16.64 6.97 9.99
CA MET A 818 -16.65 5.82 10.90
C MET A 818 -17.72 4.79 10.52
N TRP A 819 -18.95 5.26 10.24
CA TRP A 819 -20.12 4.39 10.11
C TRP A 819 -20.59 4.16 8.68
N TYR A 820 -20.06 4.88 7.68
CA TYR A 820 -20.55 4.82 6.30
C TYR A 820 -20.60 3.40 5.74
N GLY A 821 -19.51 2.62 5.88
CA GLY A 821 -19.46 1.24 5.39
C GLY A 821 -20.51 0.33 6.04
N VAL A 822 -20.63 0.43 7.37
CA VAL A 822 -21.61 -0.27 8.21
C VAL A 822 -23.05 0.06 7.80
N ALA A 823 -23.33 1.33 7.51
CA ALA A 823 -24.63 1.79 7.03
C ALA A 823 -24.94 1.34 5.60
N GLN A 824 -23.96 1.37 4.68
CA GLN A 824 -24.17 0.90 3.30
C GLN A 824 -24.52 -0.59 3.24
N LYS A 825 -23.89 -1.39 4.09
CA LYS A 825 -24.23 -2.80 4.26
C LYS A 825 -25.67 -2.98 4.72
N ALA A 826 -26.09 -2.27 5.76
CA ALA A 826 -27.46 -2.31 6.26
C ALA A 826 -28.48 -1.90 5.20
N ARG A 827 -28.22 -0.81 4.47
CA ARG A 827 -29.06 -0.34 3.35
C ARG A 827 -29.25 -1.43 2.31
N THR A 828 -28.18 -2.09 1.89
CA THR A 828 -28.22 -3.18 0.90
C THR A 828 -29.13 -4.32 1.38
N ILE A 829 -28.99 -4.74 2.63
CA ILE A 829 -29.77 -5.85 3.20
C ILE A 829 -31.23 -5.50 3.43
N ILE A 830 -31.53 -4.27 3.84
CA ILE A 830 -32.90 -3.80 3.95
C ILE A 830 -33.56 -3.75 2.56
N ILE A 831 -32.87 -3.26 1.53
CA ILE A 831 -33.39 -3.25 0.15
C ILE A 831 -33.70 -4.68 -0.31
N GLU A 832 -32.83 -5.66 -0.02
CA GLU A 832 -33.10 -7.07 -0.34
C GLU A 832 -34.36 -7.59 0.38
N LYS A 833 -34.53 -7.28 1.67
CA LYS A 833 -35.72 -7.64 2.45
C LYS A 833 -37.00 -6.94 1.97
N LEU A 834 -36.89 -5.74 1.41
CA LEU A 834 -38.01 -4.95 0.87
C LEU A 834 -38.30 -5.23 -0.62
N GLY A 835 -37.83 -6.35 -1.17
CA GLY A 835 -38.16 -6.77 -2.54
C GLY A 835 -37.24 -6.23 -3.64
N LYS A 836 -36.02 -5.80 -3.29
CA LYS A 836 -34.94 -5.37 -4.21
C LYS A 836 -35.22 -4.08 -5.00
N ASP A 837 -36.19 -3.27 -4.58
CA ASP A 837 -36.39 -1.92 -5.11
C ASP A 837 -35.86 -0.88 -4.10
N PRO A 838 -34.82 -0.09 -4.44
CA PRO A 838 -34.31 0.98 -3.59
C PRO A 838 -35.38 1.98 -3.13
N LYS A 839 -36.42 2.23 -3.93
CA LYS A 839 -37.50 3.17 -3.60
C LYS A 839 -38.30 2.76 -2.36
N ASN A 840 -38.36 1.46 -2.07
CA ASN A 840 -39.05 0.94 -0.89
C ASN A 840 -38.31 1.33 0.39
N LEU A 841 -36.97 1.34 0.37
CA LEU A 841 -36.18 1.84 1.48
C LEU A 841 -36.42 3.33 1.69
N ASP A 842 -36.41 4.15 0.62
CA ASP A 842 -36.66 5.59 0.75
C ASP A 842 -38.04 5.89 1.36
N THR A 843 -39.06 5.14 0.96
CA THR A 843 -40.43 5.26 1.51
C THR A 843 -40.49 4.88 2.99
N LEU A 844 -39.78 3.82 3.38
CA LEU A 844 -39.67 3.39 4.77
C LEU A 844 -38.96 4.45 5.62
N LEU A 845 -37.79 4.93 5.18
CA LEU A 845 -37.01 5.94 5.88
C LEU A 845 -37.81 7.24 6.06
N GLU A 846 -38.53 7.68 5.02
CA GLU A 846 -39.38 8.88 5.08
C GLU A 846 -40.54 8.71 6.08
N SER A 847 -41.15 7.52 6.14
CA SER A 847 -42.23 7.23 7.08
C SER A 847 -41.77 7.26 8.53
N ILE A 848 -40.55 6.77 8.80
CA ILE A 848 -39.94 6.80 10.13
C ILE A 848 -39.49 8.22 10.50
N ARG A 849 -38.89 8.97 9.55
CA ARG A 849 -38.52 10.39 9.73
C ARG A 849 -39.69 11.28 10.13
N LYS A 850 -40.91 10.97 9.69
CA LYS A 850 -42.12 11.70 10.10
C LYS A 850 -42.54 11.45 11.55
N LYS A 851 -42.11 10.34 12.15
CA LYS A 851 -42.44 9.96 13.53
C LYS A 851 -41.35 10.34 14.54
N LEU A 852 -40.09 10.38 14.09
CA LEU A 852 -38.98 10.98 14.80
C LEU A 852 -39.17 12.50 14.86
#